data_AF-A0A0J7Y2G8-F1
#
_entry.id   AF-A0A0J7Y2G8-F1
#
_cell.length_a   1.000
_cell.length_b   1.000
_cell.length_c   1.000
_cell.angle_alpha   90.00
_cell.angle_beta   90.00
_cell.angle_gamma   90.00
#
_symmetry.space_group_name_H-M   'P 1'
#
loop_
_entity.id
_entity.type
_entity.pdbx_description
1 polymer ?
#
loop_
_entity_poly.entity_id
_entity_poly.type
_entity_poly.pdbx_seq_one_letter_code
_entity_poly.pdbx_strand_id
1 'polypeptide(L)'
;MEYWLADTRRGQETRWIKRFAATHWTVNFPRPMMASVVTSAPDALRVDTVFYGSGDLAGLIWDAADQWSHPLLAYDTDRDFRDCVLSFRWRSGGVRTLDETHGPTLTIEGRDQDGNPRAWYVRLWNYANGVPEDAVITLDFSVIMGGYDLPDDDDPVWAGDVDRMFISLVPPGYDEGDTPFAGPQEGWAELSEIACDGAGSMLTIGDAMLPEHGLSMATGYDDCFNQTPERVVGAIHALGYRGAINHYVGMSHYFRLERLGEGLYVSLTGGVLNAPCAAWHRDFAARAKALGFGVIWSLSYELFDAHCWNDWKQRAENGDPALTGWSPPSTLLSPAHGGAMGYVQQVAGAFVSIGLEANLPILFQVGEPWWWVMPGDGRICLYDDAARAALGGSPVSIPDARGALDGAQCALLDAAGALLAASTAALCAAVKAVAPGAVTHLLAYLPTILDPRAPEAKRANMPVGWASPAFDVLQLEDYDWVTEGRPGLTARGVEMATARLGYPIEEQHYLSGFVLLPQQAGQWREIAAAAQASVARGTAQTFVWALPQVCRDGFTCFSIDGEDDMQAFDDIIFPIAIGREASLSPAFSTQIVESPSGHERRSSDWADARLSFDAGPGVRSEADIATLIAFFRARRGAARGFRFTDPYDDRSGAPGVAPSPIDQRLGIGDGVRATFQLMRYYGVGEEAQGRIITRPVAGSIRVAADGVEMTEGWSHAGLGVIAFDEAPDAGVVLSAGYRFDVPVRFAEDRLDINRATFAAGEAPSVPLVEIRE
;
A
#
# COMPACT_ATOMS: atom_id res chain seq x y z
N MET A 1 1.35 -2.77 -16.55
CA MET A 1 2.30 -2.44 -15.48
C MET A 1 2.54 -3.73 -14.74
N GLU A 2 3.75 -4.26 -14.86
CA GLU A 2 4.12 -5.46 -14.10
C GLU A 2 4.44 -5.06 -12.66
N TYR A 3 4.16 -5.97 -11.73
CA TYR A 3 4.50 -5.79 -10.33
C TYR A 3 5.11 -7.07 -9.76
N TRP A 4 5.85 -6.91 -8.67
CA TRP A 4 6.48 -7.99 -7.92
C TRP A 4 6.26 -7.77 -6.41
N LEU A 5 6.14 -8.85 -5.65
CA LEU A 5 6.13 -8.80 -4.18
C LEU A 5 7.50 -9.31 -3.68
N ALA A 6 8.40 -8.38 -3.37
CA ALA A 6 9.73 -8.68 -2.88
C ALA A 6 9.69 -9.17 -1.42
N ASP A 7 9.97 -10.44 -1.20
CA ASP A 7 10.10 -11.01 0.15
C ASP A 7 11.50 -10.78 0.74
N THR A 8 12.51 -10.72 -0.13
CA THR A 8 13.90 -10.47 0.22
C THR A 8 14.69 -9.98 -1.00
N ARG A 9 15.91 -9.51 -0.77
CA ARG A 9 16.86 -9.23 -1.85
C ARG A 9 17.37 -10.55 -2.45
N ARG A 10 17.35 -10.65 -3.78
CA ARG A 10 17.83 -11.80 -4.58
C ARG A 10 18.85 -11.33 -5.64
N GLY A 11 19.86 -10.57 -5.20
CA GLY A 11 20.91 -10.03 -6.07
C GLY A 11 20.79 -8.55 -6.42
N GLN A 12 19.80 -7.83 -5.86
CA GLN A 12 19.75 -6.37 -5.92
C GLN A 12 20.96 -5.76 -5.19
N GLU A 13 21.32 -4.53 -5.58
CA GLU A 13 22.45 -3.80 -5.03
C GLU A 13 22.32 -3.60 -3.51
N THR A 14 23.46 -3.70 -2.84
CA THR A 14 23.59 -3.45 -1.41
C THR A 14 24.73 -2.48 -1.16
N ARG A 15 24.62 -1.78 -0.04
CA ARG A 15 25.71 -0.99 0.53
C ARG A 15 25.86 -1.31 2.00
N TRP A 16 26.71 -0.55 2.67
CA TRP A 16 26.94 -0.68 4.09
C TRP A 16 26.41 0.53 4.85
N ILE A 17 25.85 0.28 6.03
CA ILE A 17 25.41 1.29 6.98
C ILE A 17 26.06 1.02 8.34
N LYS A 18 26.34 2.08 9.10
CA LYS A 18 26.70 1.94 10.50
C LYS A 18 25.48 1.50 11.30
N ARG A 19 25.65 0.50 12.18
CA ARG A 19 24.66 0.17 13.21
C ARG A 19 24.38 1.43 14.03
N PHE A 20 23.13 1.61 14.46
CA PHE A 20 22.64 2.82 15.13
C PHE A 20 22.57 4.08 14.25
N ALA A 21 22.56 3.95 12.93
CA ALA A 21 22.37 5.08 12.03
C ALA A 21 21.09 5.87 12.38
N ALA A 22 21.23 7.20 12.47
CA ALA A 22 20.19 8.10 12.99
C ALA A 22 18.83 7.93 12.29
N THR A 23 18.85 7.64 10.99
CA THR A 23 17.66 7.46 10.15
C THR A 23 16.78 6.27 10.50
N HIS A 24 17.33 5.23 11.14
CA HIS A 24 16.64 3.96 11.37
C HIS A 24 16.13 3.76 12.79
N TRP A 25 16.40 4.71 13.68
CA TRP A 25 15.74 4.77 14.98
C TRP A 25 14.25 5.07 14.81
N THR A 26 13.44 4.49 15.69
CA THR A 26 12.00 4.73 15.74
C THR A 26 11.58 5.21 17.12
N VAL A 27 10.35 5.73 17.24
CA VAL A 27 9.76 6.10 18.53
C VAL A 27 8.43 5.39 18.73
N ASN A 28 8.16 4.95 19.96
CA ASN A 28 6.86 4.40 20.34
C ASN A 28 6.43 4.93 21.71
N PHE A 29 5.12 5.05 21.93
CA PHE A 29 4.54 5.64 23.13
C PHE A 29 3.05 5.24 23.29
N PRO A 30 2.51 5.22 24.51
CA PRO A 30 1.07 5.08 24.72
C PRO A 30 0.35 6.40 24.45
N ARG A 31 -0.85 6.38 23.88
CA ARG A 31 -1.73 7.56 23.86
C ARG A 31 -2.24 7.84 25.28
N PRO A 32 -2.46 9.10 25.70
CA PRO A 32 -2.58 10.30 24.88
C PRO A 32 -1.29 11.11 24.68
N MET A 33 -0.16 10.69 25.26
CA MET A 33 1.12 11.34 24.97
C MET A 33 1.48 11.19 23.49
N MET A 34 2.31 12.10 22.99
CA MET A 34 2.79 12.07 21.61
C MET A 34 4.30 12.24 21.59
N ALA A 35 4.96 11.56 20.66
CA ALA A 35 6.36 11.78 20.37
C ALA A 35 6.64 11.63 18.87
N SER A 36 7.77 12.16 18.43
CA SER A 36 8.25 12.02 17.06
C SER A 36 9.77 11.98 17.05
N VAL A 37 10.35 11.29 16.08
CA VAL A 37 11.80 11.29 15.85
C VAL A 37 12.12 11.93 14.49
N VAL A 38 13.12 12.80 14.45
CA VAL A 38 13.64 13.44 13.23
C VAL A 38 15.16 13.33 13.20
N THR A 39 15.75 13.27 12.01
CA THR A 39 17.21 13.37 11.87
C THR A 39 17.62 14.82 11.65
N SER A 40 18.64 15.26 12.37
CA SER A 40 19.20 16.62 12.27
C SER A 40 20.56 16.64 11.55
N ALA A 41 21.24 15.50 11.49
CA ALA A 41 22.46 15.25 10.72
C ALA A 41 22.59 13.74 10.42
N PRO A 42 23.52 13.29 9.56
CA PRO A 42 23.73 11.86 9.29
C PRO A 42 24.02 11.02 10.55
N ASP A 43 24.64 11.64 11.55
CA ASP A 43 25.02 11.09 12.85
C ASP A 43 24.24 11.72 14.02
N ALA A 44 23.08 12.34 13.75
CA ALA A 44 22.28 12.97 14.80
C ALA A 44 20.76 12.85 14.57
N LEU A 45 20.05 12.60 15.67
CA LEU A 45 18.60 12.59 15.74
C LEU A 45 18.09 13.36 16.94
N ARG A 46 16.83 13.79 16.86
CA ARG A 46 16.10 14.43 17.94
C ARG A 46 14.75 13.76 18.11
N VAL A 47 14.37 13.54 19.37
CA VAL A 47 13.04 13.15 19.79
C VAL A 47 12.39 14.31 20.52
N ASP A 48 11.20 14.70 20.09
CA ASP A 48 10.34 15.64 20.79
C ASP A 48 9.15 14.88 21.39
N THR A 49 8.73 15.25 22.59
CA THR A 49 7.64 14.61 23.34
C THR A 49 6.65 15.64 23.89
N VAL A 50 5.41 15.21 24.10
CA VAL A 50 4.43 15.91 24.93
C VAL A 50 3.70 14.91 25.82
N PHE A 51 3.70 15.19 27.12
CA PHE A 51 3.14 14.36 28.19
C PHE A 51 1.87 15.00 28.77
N TYR A 52 0.90 14.16 29.13
CA TYR A 52 -0.38 14.52 29.75
C TYR A 52 -0.61 13.88 31.13
N GLY A 53 0.24 12.94 31.54
CA GLY A 53 0.21 12.32 32.86
C GLY A 53 1.60 11.86 33.34
N SER A 54 1.69 11.57 34.64
CA SER A 54 2.94 11.15 35.30
C SER A 54 3.39 9.74 34.93
N GLY A 55 2.52 8.90 34.38
CA GLY A 55 2.86 7.57 33.88
C GLY A 55 3.34 7.52 32.42
N ASP A 56 3.34 8.65 31.73
CA ASP A 56 3.66 8.69 30.31
C ASP A 56 5.15 8.36 30.06
N LEU A 57 5.41 7.54 29.03
CA LEU A 57 6.75 7.11 28.65
C LEU A 57 6.85 6.96 27.12
N ALA A 58 7.81 7.67 26.53
CA ALA A 58 8.25 7.42 25.16
C ALA A 58 9.50 6.51 25.16
N GLY A 59 9.59 5.62 24.17
CA GLY A 59 10.77 4.83 23.90
C GLY A 59 11.38 5.20 22.56
N LEU A 60 12.65 5.62 22.56
CA LEU A 60 13.48 5.73 21.36
C LEU A 60 14.13 4.37 21.09
N ILE A 61 13.80 3.74 19.97
CA ILE A 61 13.99 2.30 19.72
C ILE A 61 14.97 2.07 18.56
N TRP A 62 15.90 1.14 18.78
CA TRP A 62 16.70 0.49 17.74
C TRP A 62 16.34 -1.01 17.69
N ASP A 63 15.79 -1.48 16.58
CA ASP A 63 15.47 -2.89 16.37
C ASP A 63 16.64 -3.63 15.70
N ALA A 64 16.95 -4.86 16.12
CA ALA A 64 17.95 -5.68 15.45
C ALA A 64 17.48 -6.17 14.06
N ALA A 65 16.17 -6.24 13.84
CA ALA A 65 15.54 -6.56 12.57
C ALA A 65 14.77 -5.35 12.05
N ASP A 66 15.01 -4.98 10.79
CA ASP A 66 14.25 -3.93 10.12
C ASP A 66 12.84 -4.43 9.77
N GLN A 67 11.83 -3.93 10.46
CA GLN A 67 10.42 -4.29 10.25
C GLN A 67 9.63 -3.22 9.48
N TRP A 68 10.27 -2.10 9.14
CA TRP A 68 9.59 -0.90 8.65
C TRP A 68 9.90 -0.61 7.19
N SER A 69 11.12 -0.92 6.75
CA SER A 69 11.57 -0.70 5.39
C SER A 69 11.02 -1.77 4.45
N HIS A 70 10.82 -1.39 3.19
CA HIS A 70 10.63 -2.35 2.11
C HIS A 70 11.79 -3.39 2.09
N PRO A 71 11.56 -4.69 1.82
CA PRO A 71 12.60 -5.73 1.83
C PRO A 71 13.81 -5.43 0.93
N LEU A 72 13.62 -4.67 -0.15
CA LEU A 72 14.72 -4.20 -1.01
C LEU A 72 15.58 -3.09 -0.40
N LEU A 73 15.14 -2.46 0.68
CA LEU A 73 15.77 -1.32 1.35
C LEU A 73 16.17 -1.61 2.81
N ALA A 74 15.64 -2.69 3.40
CA ALA A 74 15.89 -3.08 4.78
C ALA A 74 17.38 -3.38 5.06
N TYR A 75 17.87 -3.14 6.28
CA TYR A 75 19.16 -3.69 6.68
C TYR A 75 19.07 -5.17 7.04
N ASP A 76 20.19 -5.90 6.91
CA ASP A 76 20.27 -7.30 7.32
C ASP A 76 20.06 -7.43 8.84
N THR A 77 19.26 -8.42 9.26
CA THR A 77 19.05 -8.69 10.68
C THR A 77 20.33 -9.26 11.29
N ASP A 78 20.89 -8.57 12.28
CA ASP A 78 22.02 -9.04 13.08
C ASP A 78 21.80 -8.74 14.57
N ARG A 79 21.63 -9.83 15.32
CA ARG A 79 21.23 -9.83 16.73
C ARG A 79 22.40 -9.86 17.69
N ASP A 80 23.63 -10.03 17.19
CA ASP A 80 24.83 -10.04 18.00
C ASP A 80 25.44 -8.64 18.07
N PHE A 81 25.42 -8.06 19.27
CA PHE A 81 25.96 -6.73 19.54
C PHE A 81 27.27 -6.80 20.32
N ARG A 82 27.77 -7.98 20.69
CA ARG A 82 28.93 -8.13 21.60
C ARG A 82 30.21 -7.48 21.07
N ASP A 83 30.35 -7.38 19.75
CA ASP A 83 31.47 -6.71 19.08
C ASP A 83 31.15 -5.27 18.66
N CYS A 84 30.27 -4.58 19.40
CA CYS A 84 29.89 -3.18 19.18
C CYS A 84 30.29 -2.29 20.37
N VAL A 85 30.78 -1.09 20.07
CA VAL A 85 30.90 0.01 21.03
C VAL A 85 30.11 1.20 20.48
N LEU A 86 28.99 1.52 21.11
CA LEU A 86 28.15 2.67 20.75
C LEU A 86 28.57 3.89 21.55
N SER A 87 28.81 5.01 20.88
CA SER A 87 29.05 6.31 21.50
C SER A 87 28.15 7.37 20.89
N PHE A 88 27.62 8.27 21.72
CA PHE A 88 26.88 9.45 21.26
C PHE A 88 26.90 10.53 22.33
N ARG A 89 26.75 11.79 21.90
CA ARG A 89 26.48 12.90 22.80
C ARG A 89 24.98 13.04 23.01
N TRP A 90 24.57 12.90 24.26
CA TRP A 90 23.21 13.12 24.74
C TRP A 90 23.00 14.58 25.12
N ARG A 91 21.88 15.16 24.68
CA ARG A 91 21.35 16.42 25.22
C ARG A 91 19.85 16.30 25.48
N SER A 92 19.33 16.86 26.56
CA SER A 92 17.88 16.78 26.84
C SER A 92 17.34 17.97 27.61
N GLY A 93 16.02 18.12 27.62
CA GLY A 93 15.31 19.07 28.47
C GLY A 93 13.81 18.77 28.52
N GLY A 94 13.14 19.13 29.61
CA GLY A 94 11.70 18.82 29.80
C GLY A 94 11.39 17.33 29.96
N VAL A 95 12.41 16.52 30.26
CA VAL A 95 12.36 15.11 30.64
C VAL A 95 13.20 14.92 31.90
N ARG A 96 13.10 13.78 32.59
CA ARG A 96 14.04 13.45 33.67
C ARG A 96 15.48 13.43 33.18
N THR A 97 16.40 13.91 34.01
CA THR A 97 17.83 13.97 33.70
C THR A 97 18.49 12.60 33.84
N LEU A 98 19.66 12.40 33.25
CA LEU A 98 20.35 11.10 33.24
C LEU A 98 20.58 10.53 34.65
N ASP A 99 20.94 11.39 35.60
CA ASP A 99 21.31 11.02 36.97
C ASP A 99 20.12 10.76 37.90
N GLU A 100 18.90 11.08 37.49
CA GLU A 100 17.71 10.88 38.30
C GLU A 100 17.25 9.41 38.33
N THR A 101 16.51 9.04 39.38
CA THR A 101 15.74 7.80 39.37
C THR A 101 14.70 7.86 38.26
N HIS A 102 14.51 6.78 37.49
CA HIS A 102 13.72 6.77 36.25
C HIS A 102 14.20 7.75 35.17
N GLY A 103 15.43 8.26 35.26
CA GLY A 103 16.10 8.93 34.14
C GLY A 103 16.25 8.00 32.93
N PRO A 104 16.67 8.55 31.78
CA PRO A 104 16.84 7.79 30.54
C PRO A 104 17.62 6.48 30.76
N THR A 105 16.93 5.37 30.52
CA THR A 105 17.43 4.01 30.75
C THR A 105 17.35 3.24 29.45
N LEU A 106 18.46 2.60 29.07
CA LEU A 106 18.51 1.69 27.93
C LEU A 106 18.01 0.32 28.37
N THR A 107 16.85 -0.07 27.89
CA THR A 107 16.36 -1.43 28.04
C THR A 107 16.79 -2.26 26.84
N ILE A 108 17.42 -3.40 27.08
CA ILE A 108 17.85 -4.34 26.06
C ILE A 108 16.98 -5.58 26.19
N GLU A 109 16.23 -5.91 25.15
CA GLU A 109 15.35 -7.09 25.12
C GLU A 109 15.89 -8.13 24.15
N GLY A 110 15.93 -9.40 24.57
CA GLY A 110 16.51 -10.46 23.77
C GLY A 110 16.43 -11.81 24.45
N ARG A 111 17.48 -12.62 24.30
CA ARG A 111 17.65 -13.90 25.00
C ARG A 111 18.98 -13.93 25.71
N ASP A 112 19.02 -14.61 26.87
CA ASP A 112 20.26 -14.91 27.58
C ASP A 112 21.10 -15.98 26.85
N GLN A 113 22.26 -16.34 27.41
CA GLN A 113 23.18 -17.32 26.81
C GLN A 113 22.56 -18.72 26.63
N ASP A 114 21.51 -19.03 27.39
CA ASP A 114 20.80 -20.31 27.37
C ASP A 114 19.57 -20.25 26.42
N GLY A 115 19.33 -19.10 25.78
CA GLY A 115 18.24 -18.87 24.86
C GLY A 115 16.91 -18.47 25.51
N ASN A 116 16.90 -18.14 26.81
CA ASN A 116 15.67 -17.72 27.50
C ASN A 116 15.39 -16.23 27.27
N PRO A 117 14.14 -15.83 26.97
CA PRO A 117 13.78 -14.42 26.87
C PRO A 117 14.13 -13.64 28.13
N ARG A 118 14.84 -12.52 27.96
CA ARG A 118 15.29 -11.66 29.05
C ARG A 118 15.33 -10.19 28.64
N ALA A 119 15.10 -9.32 29.61
CA ALA A 119 15.32 -7.88 29.50
C ALA A 119 16.37 -7.44 30.51
N TRP A 120 17.27 -6.55 30.08
CA TRP A 120 18.26 -5.89 30.94
C TRP A 120 18.02 -4.39 30.97
N TYR A 121 18.25 -3.76 32.11
CA TYR A 121 18.06 -2.33 32.31
C TYR A 121 19.40 -1.65 32.60
N VAL A 122 19.89 -0.89 31.63
CA VAL A 122 21.18 -0.20 31.68
C VAL A 122 20.94 1.28 31.91
N ARG A 123 21.30 1.75 33.11
CA ARG A 123 21.24 3.18 33.44
C ARG A 123 22.33 3.93 32.68
N LEU A 124 21.93 4.82 31.76
CA LEU A 124 22.85 5.52 30.88
C LEU A 124 23.87 6.42 31.62
N TRP A 125 23.49 6.97 32.77
CA TRP A 125 24.37 7.82 33.59
C TRP A 125 25.63 7.10 34.09
N ASN A 126 25.56 5.79 34.30
CA ASN A 126 26.72 4.99 34.72
C ASN A 126 27.82 4.95 33.64
N TYR A 127 27.49 5.34 32.41
CA TYR A 127 28.37 5.36 31.24
C TYR A 127 28.55 6.77 30.66
N ALA A 128 28.11 7.80 31.38
CA ALA A 128 28.10 9.18 30.93
C ALA A 128 29.35 9.94 31.40
N ASN A 129 29.90 10.76 30.52
CA ASN A 129 30.93 11.75 30.83
C ASN A 129 30.42 13.15 30.47
N GLY A 130 30.04 13.93 31.48
CA GLY A 130 29.47 15.26 31.32
C GLY A 130 28.56 15.64 32.47
N VAL A 131 27.53 16.41 32.17
CA VAL A 131 26.47 16.82 33.12
C VAL A 131 25.16 16.08 32.79
N PRO A 132 24.19 16.00 33.72
CA PRO A 132 23.00 15.17 33.53
C PRO A 132 22.13 15.45 32.30
N GLU A 133 22.22 16.65 31.73
CA GLU A 133 21.49 17.06 30.52
C GLU A 133 22.38 17.22 29.28
N ASP A 134 23.70 17.05 29.40
CA ASP A 134 24.68 17.14 28.30
C ASP A 134 25.91 16.28 28.63
N ALA A 135 25.94 15.07 28.09
CA ALA A 135 27.01 14.11 28.35
C ALA A 135 27.31 13.24 27.14
N VAL A 136 28.57 12.82 27.02
CA VAL A 136 28.96 11.76 26.09
C VAL A 136 28.72 10.43 26.77
N ILE A 137 27.97 9.54 26.11
CA ILE A 137 27.62 8.21 26.61
C ILE A 137 28.38 7.19 25.76
N THR A 138 29.06 6.25 26.42
CA THR A 138 29.82 5.19 25.73
C THR A 138 29.47 3.82 26.28
N LEU A 139 28.91 2.96 25.42
CA LEU A 139 28.39 1.65 25.75
C LEU A 139 29.19 0.57 25.02
N ASP A 140 30.00 -0.18 25.75
CA ASP A 140 30.74 -1.34 25.24
C ASP A 140 29.95 -2.62 25.54
N PHE A 141 29.28 -3.15 24.51
CA PHE A 141 28.38 -4.30 24.65
C PHE A 141 29.09 -5.62 24.99
N SER A 142 30.43 -5.66 24.97
CA SER A 142 31.20 -6.83 25.42
C SER A 142 31.27 -6.95 26.95
N VAL A 143 31.09 -5.83 27.67
CA VAL A 143 31.28 -5.73 29.13
C VAL A 143 30.21 -4.91 29.84
N ILE A 144 29.14 -4.50 29.13
CA ILE A 144 28.10 -3.65 29.67
C ILE A 144 27.33 -4.36 30.81
N MET A 145 27.11 -3.61 31.88
CA MET A 145 26.38 -4.01 33.08
C MET A 145 25.06 -3.23 33.16
N GLY A 146 23.96 -3.94 33.40
CA GLY A 146 22.73 -3.37 33.95
C GLY A 146 22.84 -3.11 35.44
N GLY A 147 21.88 -2.40 36.00
CA GLY A 147 21.87 -1.98 37.40
C GLY A 147 21.83 -0.45 37.57
N TYR A 148 21.43 0.00 38.75
CA TYR A 148 21.30 1.40 39.13
C TYR A 148 22.54 1.90 39.88
N ASP A 149 22.99 1.18 40.91
CA ASP A 149 24.07 1.53 41.84
C ASP A 149 25.32 0.63 41.64
N LEU A 150 25.95 0.72 40.47
CA LEU A 150 27.13 -0.10 40.16
C LEU A 150 28.33 0.22 41.09
N PRO A 151 29.06 -0.81 41.57
CA PRO A 151 28.95 -2.24 41.23
C PRO A 151 28.04 -3.06 42.18
N ASP A 152 27.27 -2.44 43.07
CA ASP A 152 26.57 -3.15 44.15
C ASP A 152 25.35 -3.97 43.65
N ASP A 153 24.75 -3.60 42.53
CA ASP A 153 23.61 -4.26 41.89
C ASP A 153 23.88 -4.67 40.43
N ASP A 154 25.11 -5.09 40.16
CA ASP A 154 25.53 -5.44 38.81
C ASP A 154 24.69 -6.58 38.19
N ASP A 155 24.17 -6.33 36.99
CA ASP A 155 23.50 -7.33 36.18
C ASP A 155 24.15 -7.43 34.79
N PRO A 156 25.12 -8.34 34.59
CA PRO A 156 25.81 -8.50 33.32
C PRO A 156 24.85 -8.71 32.15
N VAL A 157 25.00 -7.89 31.11
CA VAL A 157 24.18 -7.98 29.90
C VAL A 157 24.77 -9.01 28.95
N TRP A 158 23.94 -9.94 28.48
CA TRP A 158 24.31 -10.79 27.37
C TRP A 158 23.79 -10.22 26.05
N ALA A 159 24.66 -9.55 25.30
CA ALA A 159 24.30 -8.85 24.06
C ALA A 159 24.40 -9.74 22.80
N GLY A 160 24.39 -11.07 22.94
CA GLY A 160 24.60 -12.02 21.83
C GLY A 160 23.36 -12.38 21.02
N ASP A 161 22.16 -12.14 21.55
CA ASP A 161 20.88 -12.32 20.84
C ASP A 161 19.88 -11.26 21.33
N VAL A 162 19.97 -10.06 20.75
CA VAL A 162 19.11 -8.92 21.06
C VAL A 162 18.03 -8.77 20.00
N ASP A 163 16.77 -8.64 20.41
CA ASP A 163 15.64 -8.28 19.55
C ASP A 163 15.62 -6.78 19.26
N ARG A 164 15.70 -5.98 20.31
CA ARG A 164 15.64 -4.52 20.25
C ARG A 164 16.24 -3.88 21.49
N MET A 165 16.54 -2.59 21.36
CA MET A 165 16.96 -1.72 22.44
C MET A 165 16.06 -0.49 22.46
N PHE A 166 15.67 -0.01 23.65
CA PHE A 166 14.91 1.23 23.76
C PHE A 166 15.42 2.12 24.90
N ILE A 167 15.57 3.42 24.62
CA ILE A 167 15.91 4.44 25.62
C ILE A 167 14.61 5.12 26.07
N SER A 168 14.32 5.06 27.37
CA SER A 168 13.13 5.69 27.94
C SER A 168 13.24 7.22 28.04
N LEU A 169 12.13 7.90 27.79
CA LEU A 169 11.93 9.33 28.01
C LEU A 169 10.65 9.53 28.80
N VAL A 170 10.76 10.13 29.98
CA VAL A 170 9.64 10.32 30.92
C VAL A 170 9.56 11.79 31.36
N PRO A 171 8.37 12.29 31.74
CA PRO A 171 8.23 13.66 32.23
C PRO A 171 8.98 13.85 33.56
N PRO A 172 9.39 15.09 33.92
CA PRO A 172 10.05 15.35 35.21
C PRO A 172 9.25 14.82 36.41
N GLY A 173 7.92 14.93 36.34
CA GLY A 173 6.99 14.44 37.36
C GLY A 173 6.69 12.94 37.35
N TYR A 174 7.49 12.11 36.65
CA TYR A 174 7.21 10.67 36.52
C TYR A 174 7.18 9.93 37.86
N ASP A 175 6.15 9.11 38.09
CA ASP A 175 5.94 8.40 39.36
C ASP A 175 5.46 6.95 39.18
N GLU A 176 5.53 6.42 37.96
CA GLU A 176 4.94 5.12 37.55
C GLU A 176 3.42 5.02 37.76
N GLY A 177 2.78 6.12 38.17
CA GLY A 177 1.35 6.22 38.42
C GLY A 177 0.58 6.75 37.21
N ASP A 178 -0.60 7.30 37.48
CA ASP A 178 -1.54 7.80 36.47
C ASP A 178 -1.95 9.25 36.74
N THR A 179 -1.16 9.99 37.52
CA THR A 179 -1.49 11.36 37.93
C THR A 179 -1.62 12.27 36.70
N PRO A 180 -2.81 12.82 36.42
CA PRO A 180 -3.01 13.66 35.26
C PRO A 180 -2.35 15.03 35.46
N PHE A 181 -1.69 15.53 34.43
CA PHE A 181 -1.17 16.90 34.44
C PHE A 181 -2.29 17.91 34.14
N ALA A 182 -2.16 19.10 34.76
CA ALA A 182 -3.07 20.22 34.55
C ALA A 182 -3.01 20.78 33.11
N GLY A 183 -1.88 20.60 32.43
CA GLY A 183 -1.67 20.94 31.04
C GLY A 183 -0.55 20.09 30.44
N PRO A 184 -0.39 20.12 29.11
CA PRO A 184 0.67 19.38 28.43
C PRO A 184 2.06 19.82 28.91
N GLN A 185 2.94 18.85 29.11
CA GLN A 185 4.37 19.08 29.41
C GLN A 185 5.19 18.66 28.20
N GLU A 186 5.92 19.60 27.60
CA GLU A 186 6.78 19.33 26.44
C GLU A 186 8.19 18.94 26.90
N GLY A 187 8.79 17.98 26.21
CA GLY A 187 10.14 17.48 26.49
C GLY A 187 10.87 17.11 25.21
N TRP A 188 12.19 16.92 25.30
CA TRP A 188 13.01 16.49 24.18
C TRP A 188 14.31 15.83 24.62
N ALA A 189 14.83 14.98 23.73
CA ALA A 189 16.18 14.44 23.81
C ALA A 189 16.83 14.43 22.42
N GLU A 190 18.14 14.61 22.36
CA GLU A 190 18.94 14.59 21.15
C GLU A 190 20.12 13.65 21.37
N LEU A 191 20.34 12.77 20.39
CA LEU A 191 21.55 11.98 20.26
C LEU A 191 22.30 12.53 19.05
N SER A 192 23.48 13.07 19.28
CA SER A 192 24.36 13.61 18.24
C SER A 192 25.72 12.92 18.29
N GLU A 193 26.54 13.09 17.25
CA GLU A 193 27.86 12.45 17.17
C GLU A 193 27.75 10.92 17.34
N ILE A 194 26.67 10.31 16.80
CA ILE A 194 26.41 8.88 16.92
C ILE A 194 27.47 8.11 16.14
N ALA A 195 28.23 7.30 16.87
CA ALA A 195 29.28 6.43 16.33
C ALA A 195 29.13 5.01 16.87
N CYS A 196 29.43 4.04 16.02
CA CYS A 196 29.51 2.64 16.41
C CYS A 196 30.81 2.05 15.87
N ASP A 197 31.62 1.49 16.76
CA ASP A 197 32.91 0.85 16.47
C ASP A 197 32.87 -0.65 16.78
N GLY A 198 33.89 -1.38 16.33
CA GLY A 198 33.99 -2.83 16.46
C GLY A 198 33.53 -3.61 15.22
N ALA A 199 33.74 -4.92 15.23
CA ALA A 199 33.49 -5.78 14.07
C ALA A 199 31.99 -5.89 13.74
N GLY A 200 31.10 -5.77 14.74
CA GLY A 200 29.64 -5.78 14.57
C GLY A 200 29.03 -4.42 14.20
N SER A 201 29.85 -3.38 13.99
CA SER A 201 29.37 -2.01 13.79
C SER A 201 28.79 -1.71 12.40
N MET A 202 28.92 -2.63 11.45
CA MET A 202 28.48 -2.45 10.07
C MET A 202 27.38 -3.46 9.74
N LEU A 203 26.30 -2.98 9.15
CA LEU A 203 25.24 -3.81 8.60
C LEU A 203 25.22 -3.65 7.08
N THR A 204 24.96 -4.74 6.37
CA THR A 204 24.56 -4.66 4.96
C THR A 204 23.16 -4.03 4.92
N ILE A 205 22.92 -3.14 3.96
CA ILE A 205 21.60 -2.56 3.71
C ILE A 205 21.29 -2.61 2.21
N GLY A 206 20.01 -2.77 1.89
CA GLY A 206 19.54 -2.65 0.53
C GLY A 206 19.77 -1.25 -0.04
N ASP A 207 20.25 -1.18 -1.28
CA ASP A 207 20.49 0.08 -2.01
C ASP A 207 19.75 0.10 -3.35
N ALA A 208 18.63 -0.62 -3.42
CA ALA A 208 17.83 -0.70 -4.63
C ALA A 208 17.27 0.69 -5.02
N MET A 209 17.56 1.12 -6.24
CA MET A 209 16.97 2.31 -6.85
C MET A 209 16.15 1.88 -8.06
N LEU A 210 14.82 1.95 -7.92
CA LEU A 210 13.91 1.55 -8.98
C LEU A 210 13.75 2.67 -10.02
N PRO A 211 13.58 2.33 -11.30
CA PRO A 211 13.21 3.30 -12.32
C PRO A 211 11.89 4.00 -11.99
N GLU A 212 11.75 5.22 -12.47
CA GLU A 212 10.49 5.95 -12.38
C GLU A 212 9.41 5.21 -13.19
N HIS A 213 8.28 4.90 -12.56
CA HIS A 213 7.22 4.09 -13.17
C HIS A 213 5.89 4.85 -13.32
N GLY A 214 5.93 6.19 -13.21
CA GLY A 214 4.78 7.05 -13.46
C GLY A 214 3.67 7.06 -12.40
N LEU A 215 3.86 6.38 -11.26
CA LEU A 215 2.91 6.44 -10.14
C LEU A 215 3.41 7.37 -9.04
N SER A 216 2.46 7.92 -8.30
CA SER A 216 2.67 8.69 -7.07
C SER A 216 2.37 7.83 -5.84
N MET A 217 2.83 8.28 -4.68
CA MET A 217 2.64 7.57 -3.41
C MET A 217 1.68 8.35 -2.52
N ALA A 218 0.81 7.62 -1.84
CA ALA A 218 0.04 8.14 -0.72
C ALA A 218 0.55 7.50 0.60
N THR A 219 0.67 8.31 1.66
CA THR A 219 1.11 7.88 2.99
C THR A 219 0.39 8.67 4.10
N GLY A 220 0.47 8.23 5.35
CA GLY A 220 -0.22 8.83 6.47
C GLY A 220 0.69 9.06 7.67
N TYR A 221 0.53 10.20 8.35
CA TYR A 221 1.24 10.48 9.60
C TYR A 221 0.89 9.46 10.68
N ASP A 222 -0.38 9.09 10.79
CA ASP A 222 -0.83 8.09 11.77
C ASP A 222 -0.21 6.69 11.55
N ASP A 223 0.31 6.40 10.34
CA ASP A 223 0.99 5.14 10.03
C ASP A 223 2.53 5.24 10.10
N CYS A 224 3.08 6.45 10.14
CA CYS A 224 4.52 6.70 9.97
C CYS A 224 5.12 7.59 11.06
N PHE A 225 4.34 8.05 12.05
CA PHE A 225 4.80 8.95 13.13
C PHE A 225 6.01 8.39 13.89
N ASN A 226 6.12 7.07 13.96
CA ASN A 226 7.18 6.35 14.65
C ASN A 226 8.53 6.40 13.90
N GLN A 227 8.53 6.65 12.59
CA GLN A 227 9.73 6.63 11.74
C GLN A 227 10.25 8.03 11.47
N THR A 228 11.54 8.15 11.16
CA THR A 228 12.11 9.43 10.71
C THR A 228 11.56 9.81 9.32
N PRO A 229 11.26 11.09 9.07
CA PRO A 229 10.87 11.52 7.73
C PRO A 229 11.92 11.23 6.65
N GLU A 230 13.20 11.17 7.00
CA GLU A 230 14.30 10.77 6.09
C GLU A 230 14.05 9.41 5.47
N ARG A 231 13.73 8.44 6.34
CA ARG A 231 13.51 7.07 5.96
C ARG A 231 12.24 6.93 5.10
N VAL A 232 11.17 7.61 5.49
CA VAL A 232 9.88 7.59 4.78
C VAL A 232 10.03 8.15 3.37
N VAL A 233 10.52 9.39 3.22
CA VAL A 233 10.65 10.02 1.89
C VAL A 233 11.72 9.32 1.05
N GLY A 234 12.81 8.86 1.68
CA GLY A 234 13.84 8.08 1.02
C GLY A 234 13.31 6.78 0.42
N ALA A 235 12.44 6.06 1.13
CA ALA A 235 11.80 4.85 0.62
C ALA A 235 10.89 5.14 -0.59
N ILE A 236 10.07 6.20 -0.52
CA ILE A 236 9.22 6.62 -1.65
C ILE A 236 10.06 6.88 -2.90
N HIS A 237 11.17 7.62 -2.75
CA HIS A 237 12.07 7.92 -3.86
C HIS A 237 12.75 6.67 -4.43
N ALA A 238 13.30 5.84 -3.55
CA ALA A 238 14.03 4.62 -3.91
C ALA A 238 13.15 3.61 -4.64
N LEU A 239 11.86 3.57 -4.31
CA LEU A 239 10.89 2.68 -4.95
C LEU A 239 10.35 3.21 -6.30
N GLY A 240 10.86 4.33 -6.83
CA GLY A 240 10.53 4.82 -8.17
C GLY A 240 9.29 5.72 -8.25
N TYR A 241 8.64 6.02 -7.12
CA TYR A 241 7.51 6.96 -7.08
C TYR A 241 7.97 8.40 -7.30
N ARG A 242 7.16 9.18 -8.02
CA ARG A 242 7.41 10.61 -8.35
C ARG A 242 6.12 11.44 -8.26
N GLY A 243 6.26 12.75 -8.43
CA GLY A 243 5.14 13.69 -8.37
C GLY A 243 4.91 14.23 -6.96
N ALA A 244 3.64 14.41 -6.58
CA ALA A 244 3.30 14.82 -5.23
C ALA A 244 3.08 13.58 -4.35
N ILE A 245 3.48 13.65 -3.08
CA ILE A 245 3.10 12.66 -2.07
C ILE A 245 1.74 13.08 -1.52
N ASN A 246 0.73 12.22 -1.61
CA ASN A 246 -0.53 12.46 -0.91
C ASN A 246 -0.38 12.07 0.55
N HIS A 247 -0.13 13.06 1.42
CA HIS A 247 0.20 12.85 2.82
C HIS A 247 -1.02 13.14 3.71
N TYR A 248 -1.65 12.08 4.18
CA TYR A 248 -2.73 12.15 5.17
C TYR A 248 -2.15 12.58 6.51
N VAL A 249 -2.55 13.73 7.03
CA VAL A 249 -1.97 14.27 8.27
C VAL A 249 -2.52 13.60 9.54
N GLY A 250 -3.40 12.62 9.38
CA GLY A 250 -3.92 11.78 10.45
C GLY A 250 -5.17 12.34 11.12
N MET A 251 -5.74 11.50 11.98
CA MET A 251 -6.89 11.80 12.84
C MET A 251 -6.53 11.77 14.33
N SER A 252 -5.34 11.29 14.69
CA SER A 252 -5.06 10.82 16.05
C SER A 252 -3.74 11.26 16.67
N HIS A 253 -2.75 11.71 15.88
CA HIS A 253 -1.43 12.08 16.44
C HIS A 253 -1.05 13.56 16.29
N TYR A 254 -1.81 14.38 15.57
CA TYR A 254 -1.38 15.74 15.26
C TYR A 254 -1.73 16.79 16.33
N PHE A 255 -2.81 16.59 17.07
CA PHE A 255 -3.46 17.66 17.83
C PHE A 255 -2.85 17.94 19.20
N ARG A 256 -3.10 19.15 19.70
CA ARG A 256 -2.94 19.49 21.13
C ARG A 256 -4.21 19.08 21.89
N LEU A 257 -4.06 18.66 23.14
CA LEU A 257 -5.18 18.34 24.01
C LEU A 257 -5.26 19.30 25.19
N GLU A 258 -6.49 19.57 25.63
CA GLU A 258 -6.79 20.26 26.88
C GLU A 258 -7.68 19.39 27.77
N ARG A 259 -7.56 19.61 29.07
CA ARG A 259 -8.25 18.80 30.08
C ARG A 259 -9.57 19.45 30.48
N LEU A 260 -10.63 18.67 30.50
CA LEU A 260 -11.93 19.04 31.06
C LEU A 260 -12.45 17.90 31.94
N GLY A 261 -12.35 18.08 33.26
CA GLY A 261 -12.58 17.00 34.21
C GLY A 261 -11.56 15.87 33.99
N GLU A 262 -12.06 14.63 33.87
CA GLU A 262 -11.24 13.45 33.58
C GLU A 262 -10.90 13.31 32.10
N GLY A 263 -11.58 14.03 31.20
CA GLY A 263 -11.41 13.93 29.75
C GLY A 263 -10.29 14.80 29.18
N LEU A 264 -9.75 14.38 28.04
CA LEU A 264 -8.84 15.15 27.20
C LEU A 264 -9.46 15.36 25.83
N TYR A 265 -9.54 16.62 25.39
CA TYR A 265 -10.19 17.00 24.14
C TYR A 265 -9.27 17.88 23.30
N VAL A 266 -9.46 17.88 21.98
CA VAL A 266 -8.68 18.74 21.08
C VAL A 266 -8.79 20.21 21.48
N SER A 267 -7.64 20.87 21.55
CA SER A 267 -7.50 22.26 22.01
C SER A 267 -7.07 23.19 20.89
N LEU A 268 -7.53 24.43 20.98
CA LEU A 268 -7.00 25.57 20.20
C LEU A 268 -5.96 26.38 20.99
N THR A 269 -5.76 26.05 22.27
CA THR A 269 -4.90 26.81 23.16
C THR A 269 -3.42 26.53 22.86
N GLY A 270 -2.70 27.60 22.47
CA GLY A 270 -1.29 27.49 22.09
C GLY A 270 -1.06 26.93 20.68
N GLY A 271 -2.10 26.92 19.84
CA GLY A 271 -2.08 26.37 18.49
C GLY A 271 -2.90 25.08 18.39
N VAL A 272 -2.88 24.46 17.21
CA VAL A 272 -3.66 23.23 16.93
C VAL A 272 -2.79 21.99 16.78
N LEU A 273 -1.51 22.14 16.42
CA LEU A 273 -0.58 21.03 16.28
C LEU A 273 0.26 20.87 17.57
N ASN A 274 0.44 19.64 18.04
CA ASN A 274 1.42 19.37 19.09
C ASN A 274 2.86 19.51 18.56
N ALA A 275 3.80 19.78 19.46
CA ALA A 275 5.19 20.05 19.10
C ALA A 275 5.86 18.88 18.34
N PRO A 276 5.71 17.61 18.75
CA PRO A 276 6.24 16.47 17.98
C PRO A 276 5.74 16.43 16.54
N CYS A 277 4.42 16.55 16.33
CA CYS A 277 3.82 16.57 14.99
C CYS A 277 4.38 17.72 14.13
N ALA A 278 4.51 18.91 14.69
CA ALA A 278 5.02 20.06 13.95
C ALA A 278 6.51 19.88 13.57
N ALA A 279 7.31 19.29 14.44
CA ALA A 279 8.72 18.99 14.17
C ALA A 279 8.86 17.95 13.04
N TRP A 280 8.12 16.85 13.13
CA TRP A 280 8.12 15.78 12.13
C TRP A 280 7.72 16.28 10.74
N HIS A 281 6.64 17.06 10.64
CA HIS A 281 6.15 17.54 9.34
C HIS A 281 7.04 18.62 8.71
N ARG A 282 7.73 19.44 9.50
CA ARG A 282 8.74 20.37 8.96
C ARG A 282 9.90 19.61 8.32
N ASP A 283 10.38 18.57 8.98
CA ASP A 283 11.44 17.71 8.46
C ASP A 283 10.97 16.92 7.22
N PHE A 284 9.75 16.38 7.24
CA PHE A 284 9.12 15.74 6.08
C PHE A 284 9.02 16.67 4.87
N ALA A 285 8.51 17.89 5.05
CA ALA A 285 8.39 18.87 3.97
C ALA A 285 9.75 19.27 3.40
N ALA A 286 10.77 19.44 4.24
CA ALA A 286 12.13 19.76 3.81
C ALA A 286 12.73 18.64 2.95
N ARG A 287 12.52 17.37 3.35
CA ARG A 287 13.04 16.19 2.62
C ARG A 287 12.29 15.91 1.33
N ALA A 288 10.97 16.01 1.36
CA ALA A 288 10.14 15.91 0.17
C ALA A 288 10.64 16.90 -0.89
N LYS A 289 10.83 18.17 -0.50
CA LYS A 289 11.39 19.19 -1.38
C LYS A 289 12.81 18.85 -1.87
N ALA A 290 13.69 18.41 -0.99
CA ALA A 290 15.07 18.08 -1.34
C ALA A 290 15.15 16.96 -2.39
N LEU A 291 14.19 16.03 -2.37
CA LEU A 291 14.05 14.93 -3.33
C LEU A 291 13.09 15.24 -4.49
N GLY A 292 12.65 16.49 -4.63
CA GLY A 292 11.86 16.95 -5.77
C GLY A 292 10.36 16.62 -5.72
N PHE A 293 9.84 16.18 -4.56
CA PHE A 293 8.42 15.89 -4.39
C PHE A 293 7.60 17.15 -4.07
N GLY A 294 6.37 17.17 -4.57
CA GLY A 294 5.29 17.97 -3.97
C GLY A 294 4.70 17.26 -2.75
N VAL A 295 3.93 17.98 -1.94
CA VAL A 295 3.16 17.38 -0.83
C VAL A 295 1.71 17.86 -0.93
N ILE A 296 0.78 16.91 -1.05
CA ILE A 296 -0.65 17.17 -0.85
C ILE A 296 -0.94 16.94 0.62
N TRP A 297 -1.27 18.03 1.32
CA TRP A 297 -1.71 17.99 2.71
C TRP A 297 -3.15 17.51 2.74
N SER A 298 -3.36 16.22 3.03
CA SER A 298 -4.68 15.62 3.10
C SER A 298 -5.19 15.65 4.54
N LEU A 299 -6.29 16.39 4.77
CA LEU A 299 -6.93 16.54 6.07
C LEU A 299 -8.39 16.07 5.99
N SER A 300 -8.75 15.09 6.82
CA SER A 300 -10.10 14.54 6.88
C SER A 300 -11.02 15.34 7.80
N TYR A 301 -12.32 15.06 7.68
CA TYR A 301 -13.34 15.44 8.69
C TYR A 301 -13.41 14.40 9.82
N GLU A 302 -12.39 13.57 9.95
CA GLU A 302 -12.32 12.47 10.89
C GLU A 302 -11.41 12.86 12.07
N LEU A 303 -11.78 12.44 13.28
CA LEU A 303 -11.01 12.71 14.49
C LEU A 303 -11.10 11.52 15.44
N PHE A 304 -10.02 11.24 16.18
CA PHE A 304 -10.05 10.20 17.20
C PHE A 304 -11.15 10.44 18.25
N ASP A 305 -12.04 9.46 18.44
CA ASP A 305 -13.32 9.67 19.15
C ASP A 305 -13.12 10.10 20.61
N ALA A 306 -12.11 9.52 21.26
CA ALA A 306 -11.79 9.78 22.66
C ALA A 306 -11.37 11.23 22.94
N HIS A 307 -10.90 11.94 21.91
CA HIS A 307 -10.44 13.33 22.00
C HIS A 307 -11.36 14.32 21.28
N CYS A 308 -12.47 13.84 20.74
CA CYS A 308 -13.45 14.66 20.05
C CYS A 308 -14.52 15.20 21.02
N TRP A 309 -14.82 16.50 20.91
CA TRP A 309 -15.91 17.12 21.64
C TRP A 309 -17.26 16.50 21.26
N ASN A 310 -18.10 16.19 22.25
CA ASN A 310 -19.31 15.40 22.02
C ASN A 310 -20.36 16.07 21.13
N ASP A 311 -20.42 17.40 21.14
CA ASP A 311 -21.30 18.23 20.29
C ASP A 311 -20.77 18.37 18.86
N TRP A 312 -19.50 18.03 18.60
CA TRP A 312 -18.92 18.06 17.26
C TRP A 312 -19.21 16.81 16.45
N LYS A 313 -19.56 15.69 17.11
CA LYS A 313 -19.77 14.38 16.47
C LYS A 313 -21.05 14.38 15.64
N GLN A 314 -20.97 13.86 14.43
CA GLN A 314 -22.15 13.46 13.67
C GLN A 314 -22.93 12.38 14.44
N ARG A 315 -24.26 12.41 14.34
CA ARG A 315 -25.14 11.46 15.06
C ARG A 315 -26.23 10.89 14.17
N ALA A 316 -26.53 9.61 14.34
CA ALA A 316 -27.74 8.99 13.82
C ALA A 316 -28.99 9.52 14.55
N GLU A 317 -30.17 9.26 14.00
CA GLU A 317 -31.44 9.78 14.55
C GLU A 317 -31.69 9.39 16.02
N ASN A 318 -31.24 8.19 16.42
CA ASN A 318 -31.35 7.68 17.78
C ASN A 318 -30.27 8.23 18.74
N GLY A 319 -29.37 9.10 18.26
CA GLY A 319 -28.32 9.74 19.05
C GLY A 319 -26.96 9.03 19.01
N ASP A 320 -26.86 7.86 18.39
CA ASP A 320 -25.60 7.12 18.30
C ASP A 320 -24.55 7.92 17.51
N PRO A 321 -23.29 8.00 17.99
CA PRO A 321 -22.24 8.73 17.29
C PRO A 321 -21.81 8.01 16.01
N ALA A 322 -21.35 8.79 15.04
CA ALA A 322 -20.75 8.31 13.80
C ALA A 322 -19.36 7.71 14.04
N LEU A 323 -19.30 6.49 14.56
CA LEU A 323 -18.05 5.78 14.82
C LEU A 323 -17.61 4.95 13.61
N THR A 324 -16.32 4.96 13.33
CA THR A 324 -15.71 4.11 12.31
C THR A 324 -15.40 2.71 12.83
N GLY A 325 -14.93 1.82 11.95
CA GLY A 325 -14.62 0.42 12.28
C GLY A 325 -13.30 0.20 13.03
N TRP A 326 -12.51 1.25 13.28
CA TRP A 326 -11.22 1.13 13.96
C TRP A 326 -11.37 0.86 15.46
N SER A 327 -10.33 0.31 16.08
CA SER A 327 -10.30 0.04 17.53
C SER A 327 -9.02 0.58 18.16
N PRO A 328 -9.11 1.57 19.09
CA PRO A 328 -10.31 2.35 19.43
C PRO A 328 -10.80 3.19 18.22
N PRO A 329 -12.09 3.56 18.18
CA PRO A 329 -12.69 4.17 17.00
C PRO A 329 -12.32 5.64 16.85
N SER A 330 -12.49 6.13 15.63
CA SER A 330 -12.62 7.56 15.33
C SER A 330 -14.08 7.93 15.14
N THR A 331 -14.32 9.23 14.96
CA THR A 331 -15.62 9.78 14.67
C THR A 331 -15.57 10.88 13.61
N LEU A 332 -16.67 11.03 12.88
CA LEU A 332 -16.80 12.07 11.86
C LEU A 332 -17.34 13.37 12.48
N LEU A 333 -16.66 14.48 12.18
CA LEU A 333 -17.03 15.82 12.58
C LEU A 333 -18.23 16.31 11.76
N SER A 334 -19.18 16.98 12.41
CA SER A 334 -20.39 17.48 11.77
C SER A 334 -20.07 18.70 10.87
N PRO A 335 -20.35 18.63 9.55
CA PRO A 335 -20.24 19.77 8.64
C PRO A 335 -21.09 20.98 9.04
N ALA A 336 -22.14 20.76 9.85
CA ALA A 336 -23.04 21.82 10.32
C ALA A 336 -22.52 22.53 11.58
N HIS A 337 -21.52 21.97 12.27
CA HIS A 337 -21.05 22.49 13.55
C HIS A 337 -19.90 23.50 13.35
N GLY A 338 -20.17 24.77 13.63
CA GLY A 338 -19.20 25.86 13.43
C GLY A 338 -17.89 25.71 14.22
N GLY A 339 -17.94 25.19 15.46
CA GLY A 339 -16.75 24.90 16.27
C GLY A 339 -15.83 23.84 15.64
N ALA A 340 -16.37 22.65 15.35
CA ALA A 340 -15.69 21.60 14.62
C ALA A 340 -15.07 22.08 13.30
N MET A 341 -15.84 22.77 12.45
CA MET A 341 -15.33 23.25 11.15
C MET A 341 -14.28 24.36 11.32
N GLY A 342 -14.44 25.25 12.30
CA GLY A 342 -13.43 26.26 12.64
C GLY A 342 -12.13 25.66 13.18
N TYR A 343 -12.20 24.51 13.84
CA TYR A 343 -11.03 23.73 14.24
C TYR A 343 -10.31 23.13 13.03
N VAL A 344 -11.04 22.44 12.14
CA VAL A 344 -10.48 21.86 10.89
C VAL A 344 -9.80 22.93 10.03
N GLN A 345 -10.40 24.12 9.91
CA GLN A 345 -9.82 25.26 9.19
C GLN A 345 -8.48 25.73 9.77
N GLN A 346 -8.34 25.76 11.10
CA GLN A 346 -7.08 26.13 11.74
C GLN A 346 -6.01 25.05 11.58
N VAL A 347 -6.39 23.77 11.64
CA VAL A 347 -5.49 22.64 11.36
C VAL A 347 -4.96 22.72 9.93
N ALA A 348 -5.84 22.94 8.96
CA ALA A 348 -5.45 23.14 7.57
C ALA A 348 -4.47 24.31 7.42
N GLY A 349 -4.76 25.45 8.06
CA GLY A 349 -3.86 26.62 8.06
C GLY A 349 -2.48 26.32 8.64
N ALA A 350 -2.40 25.49 9.69
CA ALA A 350 -1.13 25.11 10.31
C ALA A 350 -0.27 24.23 9.39
N PHE A 351 -0.83 23.21 8.75
CA PHE A 351 -0.09 22.36 7.80
C PHE A 351 0.31 23.11 6.53
N VAL A 352 -0.59 23.96 5.99
CA VAL A 352 -0.26 24.82 4.84
C VAL A 352 0.89 25.78 5.19
N SER A 353 0.93 26.31 6.42
CA SER A 353 2.03 27.16 6.88
C SER A 353 3.37 26.41 6.90
N ILE A 354 3.39 25.14 7.32
CA ILE A 354 4.59 24.29 7.24
C ILE A 354 5.05 24.13 5.78
N GLY A 355 4.13 23.89 4.85
CA GLY A 355 4.44 23.83 3.41
C GLY A 355 5.03 25.14 2.88
N LEU A 356 4.49 26.29 3.30
CA LEU A 356 5.00 27.62 2.93
C LEU A 356 6.40 27.87 3.50
N GLU A 357 6.65 27.52 4.77
CA GLU A 357 7.96 27.61 5.43
C GLU A 357 9.02 26.79 4.66
N ALA A 358 8.65 25.61 4.17
CA ALA A 358 9.51 24.78 3.33
C ALA A 358 9.69 25.33 1.89
N ASN A 359 8.89 26.31 1.47
CA ASN A 359 8.74 26.78 0.09
C ASN A 359 8.34 25.65 -0.88
N LEU A 360 7.32 24.87 -0.49
CA LEU A 360 6.63 23.94 -1.37
C LEU A 360 5.43 24.65 -2.04
N PRO A 361 5.05 24.26 -3.27
CA PRO A 361 3.72 24.53 -3.79
C PRO A 361 2.67 23.99 -2.82
N ILE A 362 1.63 24.79 -2.55
CA ILE A 362 0.57 24.38 -1.62
C ILE A 362 -0.49 23.59 -2.37
N LEU A 363 -0.49 22.28 -2.13
CA LEU A 363 -1.52 21.36 -2.56
C LEU A 363 -2.28 20.91 -1.30
N PHE A 364 -3.59 21.12 -1.25
CA PHE A 364 -4.40 20.78 -0.08
C PHE A 364 -5.59 19.94 -0.49
N GLN A 365 -5.76 18.77 0.13
CA GLN A 365 -6.89 17.87 -0.10
C GLN A 365 -7.87 17.98 1.06
N VAL A 366 -9.14 18.23 0.74
CA VAL A 366 -10.27 17.97 1.63
C VAL A 366 -10.52 16.46 1.61
N GLY A 367 -10.02 15.78 2.63
CA GLY A 367 -10.18 14.35 2.83
C GLY A 367 -11.50 14.04 3.52
N GLU A 368 -12.04 12.87 3.21
CA GLU A 368 -13.21 12.27 3.88
C GLU A 368 -14.38 13.20 4.28
N PRO A 369 -14.83 14.15 3.45
CA PRO A 369 -15.85 15.08 3.85
C PRO A 369 -17.23 14.47 3.59
N TRP A 370 -17.70 13.52 4.39
CA TRP A 370 -19.03 12.91 4.18
C TRP A 370 -19.87 12.78 5.44
N TRP A 371 -21.18 12.71 5.22
CA TRP A 371 -22.13 12.24 6.22
C TRP A 371 -21.97 10.73 6.39
N TRP A 372 -21.62 10.30 7.60
CA TRP A 372 -21.38 8.89 7.89
C TRP A 372 -22.66 8.08 7.71
N VAL A 373 -22.55 7.00 6.94
CA VAL A 373 -23.60 5.97 6.83
C VAL A 373 -23.07 4.74 7.54
N MET A 374 -23.74 4.32 8.61
CA MET A 374 -23.30 3.20 9.43
C MET A 374 -23.26 1.91 8.58
N PRO A 375 -22.08 1.26 8.43
CA PRO A 375 -21.96 0.11 7.53
C PRO A 375 -22.87 -1.07 7.90
N GLY A 376 -23.13 -1.26 9.20
CA GLY A 376 -23.94 -2.37 9.71
C GLY A 376 -25.42 -2.29 9.34
N ASP A 377 -26.02 -1.10 9.42
CA ASP A 377 -27.48 -0.93 9.34
C ASP A 377 -27.95 0.22 8.45
N GLY A 378 -27.04 0.96 7.81
CA GLY A 378 -27.37 1.99 6.82
C GLY A 378 -27.93 3.28 7.40
N ARG A 379 -27.95 3.47 8.73
CA ARG A 379 -28.35 4.74 9.35
C ARG A 379 -27.39 5.85 8.93
N ILE A 380 -27.94 6.97 8.48
CA ILE A 380 -27.16 8.16 8.13
C ILE A 380 -27.04 9.11 9.34
N CYS A 381 -25.84 9.65 9.55
CA CYS A 381 -25.50 10.44 10.74
C CYS A 381 -25.63 11.95 10.51
N LEU A 382 -26.82 12.42 10.14
CA LEU A 382 -27.13 13.85 9.89
C LEU A 382 -28.10 14.45 10.92
N TYR A 383 -28.15 13.88 12.12
CA TYR A 383 -29.12 14.20 13.17
C TYR A 383 -28.50 14.71 14.48
N ASP A 384 -27.24 15.18 14.46
CA ASP A 384 -26.68 15.95 15.56
C ASP A 384 -27.40 17.30 15.73
N ASP A 385 -27.23 17.97 16.88
CA ASP A 385 -27.99 19.18 17.20
C ASP A 385 -27.74 20.32 16.20
N ALA A 386 -26.51 20.47 15.70
CA ALA A 386 -26.16 21.49 14.72
C ALA A 386 -26.78 21.16 13.36
N ALA A 387 -26.72 19.90 12.94
CA ALA A 387 -27.37 19.44 11.71
C ALA A 387 -28.90 19.58 11.78
N ARG A 388 -29.54 19.21 12.90
CA ARG A 388 -30.99 19.42 13.10
C ARG A 388 -31.35 20.89 12.96
N ALA A 389 -30.62 21.78 13.62
CA ALA A 389 -30.87 23.22 13.51
C ALA A 389 -30.72 23.74 12.07
N ALA A 390 -29.71 23.28 11.34
CA ALA A 390 -29.45 23.67 9.96
C ALA A 390 -30.45 23.06 8.95
N LEU A 391 -31.00 21.88 9.26
CA LEU A 391 -31.89 21.10 8.38
C LEU A 391 -33.38 21.28 8.73
N GLY A 392 -33.76 22.44 9.27
CA GLY A 392 -35.16 22.81 9.51
C GLY A 392 -35.72 22.42 10.88
N GLY A 393 -34.86 22.11 11.85
CA GLY A 393 -35.19 21.80 13.25
C GLY A 393 -35.64 20.35 13.48
N SER A 394 -36.59 19.89 12.67
CA SER A 394 -37.14 18.53 12.73
C SER A 394 -36.99 17.83 11.37
N PRO A 395 -35.76 17.44 10.98
CA PRO A 395 -35.53 16.75 9.71
C PRO A 395 -36.33 15.44 9.64
N VAL A 396 -36.78 15.06 8.45
CA VAL A 396 -37.49 13.79 8.22
C VAL A 396 -36.58 12.59 8.54
N SER A 397 -37.17 11.51 9.05
CA SER A 397 -36.44 10.30 9.40
C SER A 397 -35.93 9.55 8.17
N ILE A 398 -34.65 9.15 8.21
CA ILE A 398 -33.98 8.25 7.26
C ILE A 398 -33.31 7.15 8.10
N PRO A 399 -34.06 6.11 8.50
CA PRO A 399 -33.55 5.06 9.38
C PRO A 399 -32.63 4.08 8.64
N ASP A 400 -32.72 4.01 7.31
CA ASP A 400 -31.80 3.27 6.46
C ASP A 400 -31.67 4.03 5.14
N ALA A 401 -30.46 4.46 4.79
CA ALA A 401 -30.15 5.11 3.52
C ALA A 401 -30.11 4.10 2.35
N ARG A 402 -30.13 2.80 2.65
CA ARG A 402 -30.19 1.72 1.65
C ARG A 402 -31.66 1.46 1.30
N GLY A 403 -31.98 1.58 0.02
CA GLY A 403 -33.33 1.33 -0.52
C GLY A 403 -34.00 2.57 -1.11
N ALA A 404 -35.31 2.46 -1.31
CA ALA A 404 -36.11 3.53 -1.92
C ALA A 404 -36.44 4.61 -0.89
N LEU A 405 -36.04 5.85 -1.19
CA LEU A 405 -36.38 7.02 -0.39
C LEU A 405 -37.50 7.82 -1.06
N ASP A 406 -38.37 8.41 -0.25
CA ASP A 406 -39.41 9.31 -0.76
C ASP A 406 -38.84 10.70 -1.12
N GLY A 407 -39.70 11.56 -1.69
CA GLY A 407 -39.28 12.90 -2.12
C GLY A 407 -38.83 13.81 -0.98
N ALA A 408 -39.39 13.65 0.23
CA ALA A 408 -38.99 14.45 1.39
C ALA A 408 -37.63 14.01 1.93
N GLN A 409 -37.38 12.70 1.97
CA GLN A 409 -36.08 12.13 2.34
C GLN A 409 -35.00 12.51 1.33
N CYS A 410 -35.30 12.44 0.03
CA CYS A 410 -34.37 12.92 -1.02
C CYS A 410 -34.04 14.41 -0.85
N ALA A 411 -35.06 15.25 -0.56
CA ALA A 411 -34.85 16.68 -0.33
C ALA A 411 -33.99 16.96 0.92
N LEU A 412 -34.12 16.14 1.97
CA LEU A 412 -33.26 16.21 3.14
C LEU A 412 -31.80 15.88 2.79
N LEU A 413 -31.56 14.84 1.98
CA LEU A 413 -30.21 14.50 1.53
C LEU A 413 -29.62 15.60 0.63
N ASP A 414 -30.41 16.23 -0.23
CA ASP A 414 -29.98 17.37 -1.04
C ASP A 414 -29.59 18.57 -0.15
N ALA A 415 -30.35 18.84 0.91
CA ALA A 415 -30.04 19.90 1.89
C ALA A 415 -28.77 19.58 2.70
N ALA A 416 -28.59 18.32 3.14
CA ALA A 416 -27.38 17.85 3.79
C ALA A 416 -26.15 17.96 2.87
N GLY A 417 -26.33 17.66 1.58
CA GLY A 417 -25.31 17.86 0.55
C GLY A 417 -24.95 19.33 0.34
N ALA A 418 -25.92 20.24 0.37
CA ALA A 418 -25.66 21.67 0.30
C ALA A 418 -24.84 22.17 1.50
N LEU A 419 -25.13 21.67 2.72
CA LEU A 419 -24.32 21.98 3.91
C LEU A 419 -22.89 21.48 3.78
N LEU A 420 -22.70 20.26 3.27
CA LEU A 420 -21.39 19.68 3.05
C LEU A 420 -20.59 20.45 1.99
N ALA A 421 -21.22 20.84 0.88
CA ALA A 421 -20.60 21.69 -0.13
C ALA A 421 -20.18 23.06 0.44
N ALA A 422 -21.02 23.66 1.30
CA ALA A 422 -20.70 24.93 1.94
C ALA A 422 -19.52 24.81 2.93
N SER A 423 -19.47 23.75 3.74
CA SER A 423 -18.40 23.56 4.71
C SER A 423 -17.05 23.32 4.04
N THR A 424 -17.02 22.49 3.00
CA THR A 424 -15.80 22.20 2.22
C THR A 424 -15.31 23.43 1.46
N ALA A 425 -16.21 24.22 0.87
CA ALA A 425 -15.86 25.51 0.27
C ALA A 425 -15.28 26.51 1.29
N ALA A 426 -15.83 26.56 2.51
CA ALA A 426 -15.31 27.41 3.58
C ALA A 426 -13.91 26.96 4.04
N LEU A 427 -13.65 25.65 4.09
CA LEU A 427 -12.33 25.11 4.37
C LEU A 427 -11.30 25.51 3.30
N CYS A 428 -11.64 25.34 2.02
CA CYS A 428 -10.80 25.80 0.92
C CYS A 428 -10.55 27.32 0.95
N ALA A 429 -11.56 28.12 1.31
CA ALA A 429 -11.41 29.56 1.48
C ALA A 429 -10.45 29.91 2.63
N ALA A 430 -10.51 29.18 3.76
CA ALA A 430 -9.57 29.35 4.86
C ALA A 430 -8.13 29.02 4.45
N VAL A 431 -7.93 27.95 3.68
CA VAL A 431 -6.62 27.59 3.10
C VAL A 431 -6.13 28.68 2.15
N LYS A 432 -6.97 29.15 1.22
CA LYS A 432 -6.61 30.20 0.25
C LYS A 432 -6.37 31.56 0.92
N ALA A 433 -6.93 31.80 2.12
CA ALA A 433 -6.61 32.98 2.91
C ALA A 433 -5.17 32.95 3.46
N VAL A 434 -4.62 31.77 3.77
CA VAL A 434 -3.23 31.58 4.18
C VAL A 434 -2.31 31.53 2.96
N ALA A 435 -2.70 30.80 1.91
CA ALA A 435 -1.95 30.60 0.69
C ALA A 435 -2.82 30.87 -0.56
N PRO A 436 -2.84 32.11 -1.09
CA PRO A 436 -3.72 32.48 -2.20
C PRO A 436 -3.55 31.65 -3.49
N GLY A 437 -2.37 31.07 -3.71
CA GLY A 437 -2.06 30.20 -4.85
C GLY A 437 -2.25 28.71 -4.58
N ALA A 438 -2.91 28.32 -3.48
CA ALA A 438 -3.12 26.92 -3.14
C ALA A 438 -4.02 26.21 -4.17
N VAL A 439 -3.60 25.01 -4.57
CA VAL A 439 -4.37 24.07 -5.40
C VAL A 439 -5.19 23.19 -4.46
N THR A 440 -6.50 23.26 -4.59
CA THR A 440 -7.46 22.53 -3.75
C THR A 440 -7.93 21.25 -4.41
N HIS A 441 -7.88 20.16 -3.65
CA HIS A 441 -8.31 18.84 -4.07
C HIS A 441 -9.50 18.37 -3.22
N LEU A 442 -10.36 17.55 -3.80
CA LEU A 442 -11.48 16.91 -3.12
C LEU A 442 -11.39 15.39 -3.26
N LEU A 443 -11.42 14.66 -2.14
CA LEU A 443 -11.53 13.20 -2.15
C LEU A 443 -12.99 12.76 -2.18
N ALA A 444 -13.33 11.86 -3.12
CA ALA A 444 -14.62 11.19 -3.19
C ALA A 444 -14.45 9.68 -3.12
N TYR A 445 -14.91 9.09 -2.01
CA TYR A 445 -14.90 7.64 -1.79
C TYR A 445 -16.12 6.96 -2.43
N LEU A 446 -15.94 6.46 -3.65
CA LEU A 446 -17.03 5.95 -4.47
C LEU A 446 -17.79 4.76 -3.86
N PRO A 447 -17.16 3.80 -3.15
CA PRO A 447 -17.84 2.62 -2.63
C PRO A 447 -19.02 2.92 -1.72
N THR A 448 -18.93 3.95 -0.89
CA THR A 448 -20.03 4.38 -0.02
C THR A 448 -20.96 5.36 -0.73
N ILE A 449 -20.41 6.32 -1.49
CA ILE A 449 -21.19 7.38 -2.13
C ILE A 449 -22.11 6.83 -3.21
N LEU A 450 -21.65 5.80 -3.92
CA LEU A 450 -22.28 5.19 -5.09
C LEU A 450 -22.64 3.72 -4.87
N ASP A 451 -22.83 3.30 -3.61
CA ASP A 451 -23.33 1.97 -3.29
C ASP A 451 -24.66 1.74 -4.04
N PRO A 452 -24.77 0.70 -4.90
CA PRO A 452 -26.01 0.38 -5.61
C PRO A 452 -27.21 0.16 -4.68
N ARG A 453 -26.97 -0.21 -3.41
CA ARG A 453 -28.02 -0.37 -2.40
C ARG A 453 -28.53 0.97 -1.86
N ALA A 454 -27.76 2.04 -1.97
CA ALA A 454 -28.09 3.39 -1.48
C ALA A 454 -28.04 4.43 -2.63
N PRO A 455 -28.91 4.30 -3.66
CA PRO A 455 -28.81 5.10 -4.89
C PRO A 455 -28.91 6.61 -4.68
N GLU A 456 -29.51 7.06 -3.58
CA GLU A 456 -29.70 8.47 -3.23
C GLU A 456 -28.58 9.02 -2.32
N ALA A 457 -27.65 8.19 -1.80
CA ALA A 457 -26.57 8.63 -0.91
C ALA A 457 -25.69 9.73 -1.54
N LYS A 458 -25.48 9.67 -2.85
CA LYS A 458 -24.78 10.70 -3.65
C LYS A 458 -25.35 12.11 -3.53
N ARG A 459 -26.62 12.27 -3.11
CA ARG A 459 -27.21 13.60 -2.85
C ARG A 459 -26.52 14.29 -1.68
N ALA A 460 -26.30 13.55 -0.58
CA ALA A 460 -25.66 14.05 0.62
C ALA A 460 -24.12 14.04 0.52
N ASN A 461 -23.54 13.00 -0.09
CA ASN A 461 -22.08 12.74 -0.03
C ASN A 461 -21.33 12.94 -1.35
N MET A 462 -22.01 13.39 -2.41
CA MET A 462 -21.38 13.94 -3.62
C MET A 462 -22.26 15.06 -4.17
N PRO A 463 -22.45 16.16 -3.41
CA PRO A 463 -23.35 17.24 -3.81
C PRO A 463 -22.93 17.92 -5.11
N VAL A 464 -23.90 18.44 -5.86
CA VAL A 464 -23.63 19.20 -7.11
C VAL A 464 -22.82 20.48 -6.87
N GLY A 465 -22.79 20.98 -5.63
CA GLY A 465 -21.94 22.11 -5.24
C GLY A 465 -20.44 21.81 -5.32
N TRP A 466 -20.05 20.55 -5.48
CA TRP A 466 -18.66 20.14 -5.75
C TRP A 466 -18.31 20.11 -7.24
N ALA A 467 -19.28 20.32 -8.14
CA ALA A 467 -19.01 20.32 -9.57
C ALA A 467 -17.97 21.40 -9.94
N SER A 468 -17.18 21.11 -10.96
CA SER A 468 -16.15 22.02 -11.46
C SER A 468 -16.75 23.40 -11.76
N PRO A 469 -16.08 24.51 -11.35
CA PRO A 469 -14.71 24.58 -10.82
C PRO A 469 -14.64 24.76 -9.28
N ALA A 470 -15.46 24.04 -8.50
CA ALA A 470 -15.47 24.21 -7.04
C ALA A 470 -14.13 23.87 -6.37
N PHE A 471 -13.42 22.87 -6.90
CA PHE A 471 -12.06 22.51 -6.56
C PHE A 471 -11.18 22.60 -7.81
N ASP A 472 -9.87 22.57 -7.62
CA ASP A 472 -8.91 22.57 -8.74
C ASP A 472 -8.67 21.14 -9.25
N VAL A 473 -8.80 20.12 -8.38
CA VAL A 473 -8.62 18.70 -8.72
C VAL A 473 -9.63 17.81 -8.01
N LEU A 474 -10.24 16.86 -8.73
CA LEU A 474 -11.09 15.81 -8.16
C LEU A 474 -10.28 14.54 -7.95
N GLN A 475 -10.30 13.97 -6.75
CA GLN A 475 -9.62 12.71 -6.44
C GLN A 475 -10.65 11.61 -6.20
N LEU A 476 -10.55 10.53 -6.97
CA LEU A 476 -11.45 9.39 -6.86
C LEU A 476 -10.75 8.23 -6.17
N GLU A 477 -11.45 7.60 -5.24
CA GLU A 477 -10.97 6.44 -4.49
C GLU A 477 -12.07 5.38 -4.41
N ASP A 478 -11.70 4.13 -4.66
CA ASP A 478 -12.65 3.01 -4.67
C ASP A 478 -12.05 1.65 -4.32
N TYR A 479 -11.07 1.66 -3.42
CA TYR A 479 -10.27 0.48 -3.11
C TYR A 479 -11.08 -0.71 -2.57
N ASP A 480 -12.23 -0.51 -1.91
CA ASP A 480 -13.09 -1.65 -1.52
C ASP A 480 -13.55 -2.42 -2.76
N TRP A 481 -13.99 -1.73 -3.82
CA TRP A 481 -14.39 -2.40 -5.05
C TRP A 481 -13.21 -3.04 -5.77
N VAL A 482 -12.04 -2.40 -5.74
CA VAL A 482 -10.80 -2.94 -6.33
C VAL A 482 -10.41 -4.24 -5.62
N THR A 483 -10.30 -4.21 -4.30
CA THR A 483 -9.87 -5.36 -3.48
C THR A 483 -10.91 -6.47 -3.40
N GLU A 484 -12.19 -6.18 -3.66
CA GLU A 484 -13.27 -7.16 -3.87
C GLU A 484 -13.32 -7.72 -5.30
N GLY A 485 -12.46 -7.26 -6.22
CA GLY A 485 -12.43 -7.73 -7.62
C GLY A 485 -13.66 -7.28 -8.42
N ARG A 486 -14.13 -6.04 -8.23
CA ARG A 486 -15.33 -5.47 -8.87
C ARG A 486 -15.01 -4.30 -9.83
N PRO A 487 -14.17 -4.49 -10.86
CA PRO A 487 -13.75 -3.41 -11.76
C PRO A 487 -14.90 -2.76 -12.55
N GLY A 488 -16.02 -3.47 -12.75
CA GLY A 488 -17.22 -2.90 -13.36
C GLY A 488 -17.95 -1.88 -12.48
N LEU A 489 -17.74 -1.89 -11.16
CA LEU A 489 -18.23 -0.82 -10.28
C LEU A 489 -17.30 0.40 -10.36
N THR A 490 -15.99 0.19 -10.36
CA THR A 490 -14.98 1.24 -10.60
C THR A 490 -15.27 2.02 -11.87
N ALA A 491 -15.38 1.33 -13.02
CA ALA A 491 -15.60 1.99 -14.31
C ALA A 491 -16.87 2.86 -14.32
N ARG A 492 -18.01 2.31 -13.85
CA ARG A 492 -19.29 3.03 -13.76
C ARG A 492 -19.25 4.16 -12.72
N GLY A 493 -18.56 3.95 -11.61
CA GLY A 493 -18.40 4.94 -10.56
C GLY A 493 -17.62 6.16 -11.04
N VAL A 494 -16.49 5.94 -11.71
CA VAL A 494 -15.67 7.00 -12.33
C VAL A 494 -16.46 7.75 -13.40
N GLU A 495 -17.17 7.04 -14.28
CA GLU A 495 -18.02 7.65 -15.31
C GLU A 495 -19.12 8.53 -14.67
N MET A 496 -19.83 8.00 -13.67
CA MET A 496 -20.90 8.75 -13.01
C MET A 496 -20.38 9.95 -12.21
N ALA A 497 -19.26 9.81 -11.50
CA ALA A 497 -18.63 10.93 -10.79
C ALA A 497 -18.18 12.02 -11.76
N THR A 498 -17.55 11.63 -12.88
CA THR A 498 -17.14 12.54 -13.96
C THR A 498 -18.35 13.25 -14.57
N ALA A 499 -19.41 12.52 -14.92
CA ALA A 499 -20.62 13.10 -15.50
C ALA A 499 -21.35 14.03 -14.52
N ARG A 500 -21.32 13.72 -13.22
CA ARG A 500 -21.99 14.51 -12.18
C ARG A 500 -21.24 15.77 -11.81
N LEU A 501 -19.91 15.71 -11.72
CA LEU A 501 -19.08 16.81 -11.23
C LEU A 501 -18.36 17.57 -12.34
N GLY A 502 -18.21 17.02 -13.53
CA GLY A 502 -17.73 17.74 -14.72
C GLY A 502 -16.23 18.08 -14.75
N TYR A 503 -15.41 17.44 -13.91
CA TYR A 503 -13.95 17.63 -13.97
C TYR A 503 -13.38 16.90 -15.19
N PRO A 504 -12.57 17.55 -16.02
CA PRO A 504 -11.88 16.89 -17.13
C PRO A 504 -10.80 15.94 -16.60
N ILE A 505 -10.38 14.96 -17.38
CA ILE A 505 -9.54 13.85 -16.90
C ILE A 505 -8.14 14.32 -16.44
N GLU A 506 -7.66 15.41 -17.02
CA GLU A 506 -6.43 16.12 -16.65
C GLU A 506 -6.52 16.90 -15.32
N GLU A 507 -7.72 17.04 -14.76
CA GLU A 507 -7.97 17.60 -13.42
C GLU A 507 -8.50 16.52 -12.45
N GLN A 508 -8.26 15.25 -12.78
CA GLN A 508 -8.59 14.12 -11.92
C GLN A 508 -7.34 13.40 -11.42
N HIS A 509 -7.35 13.01 -10.15
CA HIS A 509 -6.42 12.04 -9.58
C HIS A 509 -7.16 10.76 -9.15
N TYR A 510 -6.40 9.68 -8.93
CA TYR A 510 -6.96 8.40 -8.50
C TYR A 510 -6.11 7.70 -7.46
N LEU A 511 -6.76 7.11 -6.47
CA LEU A 511 -6.13 6.30 -5.42
C LEU A 511 -6.52 4.83 -5.63
N SER A 512 -5.56 3.98 -5.99
CA SER A 512 -5.82 2.59 -6.38
C SER A 512 -6.09 1.64 -5.20
N GLY A 513 -5.68 2.01 -3.99
CA GLY A 513 -5.92 1.22 -2.78
C GLY A 513 -4.73 0.42 -2.26
N PHE A 514 -4.91 -0.14 -1.06
CA PHE A 514 -3.93 -0.89 -0.25
C PHE A 514 -4.45 -2.27 0.15
N VAL A 515 -3.55 -3.11 0.63
CA VAL A 515 -3.88 -4.40 1.25
C VAL A 515 -3.93 -4.27 2.76
N LEU A 516 -5.12 -4.38 3.35
CA LEU A 516 -5.33 -4.20 4.79
C LEU A 516 -4.49 -5.19 5.62
N LEU A 517 -4.63 -6.50 5.38
CA LEU A 517 -3.95 -7.54 6.15
C LEU A 517 -2.87 -8.27 5.33
N PRO A 518 -1.73 -8.65 5.91
CA PRO A 518 -0.64 -9.34 5.19
C PRO A 518 -1.10 -10.61 4.47
N GLN A 519 -2.07 -11.33 5.04
CA GLN A 519 -2.60 -12.58 4.47
C GLN A 519 -3.43 -12.34 3.20
N GLN A 520 -3.76 -11.08 2.89
CA GLN A 520 -4.53 -10.67 1.72
C GLN A 520 -3.64 -10.15 0.57
N ALA A 521 -2.33 -10.37 0.61
CA ALA A 521 -1.36 -9.85 -0.38
C ALA A 521 -1.72 -10.15 -1.86
N GLY A 522 -2.56 -11.16 -2.15
CA GLY A 522 -3.10 -11.40 -3.49
C GLY A 522 -3.93 -10.23 -4.06
N GLN A 523 -4.45 -9.35 -3.21
CA GLN A 523 -5.20 -8.14 -3.61
C GLN A 523 -4.33 -7.10 -4.33
N TRP A 524 -3.00 -7.15 -4.18
CA TRP A 524 -2.08 -6.27 -4.94
C TRP A 524 -2.24 -6.41 -6.46
N ARG A 525 -2.69 -7.56 -6.95
CA ARG A 525 -2.99 -7.77 -8.37
C ARG A 525 -4.07 -6.82 -8.87
N GLU A 526 -5.18 -6.73 -8.14
CA GLU A 526 -6.32 -5.89 -8.52
C GLU A 526 -5.97 -4.41 -8.35
N ILE A 527 -5.19 -4.07 -7.31
CA ILE A 527 -4.68 -2.71 -7.07
C ILE A 527 -3.77 -2.24 -8.22
N ALA A 528 -2.82 -3.08 -8.64
CA ALA A 528 -1.93 -2.77 -9.75
C ALA A 528 -2.71 -2.62 -11.07
N ALA A 529 -3.70 -3.49 -11.32
CA ALA A 529 -4.57 -3.40 -12.48
C ALA A 529 -5.42 -2.11 -12.48
N ALA A 530 -5.96 -1.70 -11.32
CA ALA A 530 -6.70 -0.46 -11.17
C ALA A 530 -5.81 0.78 -11.40
N ALA A 531 -4.58 0.77 -10.87
CA ALA A 531 -3.59 1.81 -11.13
C ALA A 531 -3.26 1.91 -12.64
N GLN A 532 -3.02 0.77 -13.30
CA GLN A 532 -2.77 0.75 -14.75
C GLN A 532 -3.97 1.26 -15.55
N ALA A 533 -5.20 0.87 -15.19
CA ALA A 533 -6.41 1.36 -15.85
C ALA A 533 -6.57 2.88 -15.68
N SER A 534 -6.16 3.42 -14.54
CA SER A 534 -6.14 4.86 -14.25
C SER A 534 -5.12 5.64 -15.08
N VAL A 535 -3.94 5.07 -15.27
CA VAL A 535 -2.93 5.64 -16.17
C VAL A 535 -3.42 5.58 -17.62
N ALA A 536 -3.95 4.43 -18.07
CA ALA A 536 -4.42 4.23 -19.45
C ALA A 536 -5.57 5.16 -19.85
N ARG A 537 -6.44 5.55 -18.91
CA ARG A 537 -7.52 6.54 -19.17
C ARG A 537 -7.03 7.98 -19.21
N GLY A 538 -5.77 8.27 -18.88
CA GLY A 538 -5.17 9.61 -18.93
C GLY A 538 -5.38 10.47 -17.68
N THR A 539 -5.63 9.84 -16.52
CA THR A 539 -5.74 10.54 -15.23
C THR A 539 -4.44 11.30 -14.93
N ALA A 540 -4.53 12.55 -14.46
CA ALA A 540 -3.35 13.39 -14.27
C ALA A 540 -2.31 12.81 -13.30
N GLN A 541 -2.77 12.19 -12.20
CA GLN A 541 -1.91 11.46 -11.26
C GLN A 541 -2.63 10.24 -10.68
N THR A 542 -1.87 9.18 -10.46
CA THR A 542 -2.37 7.93 -9.88
C THR A 542 -1.51 7.54 -8.69
N PHE A 543 -2.15 7.31 -7.55
CA PHE A 543 -1.54 7.07 -6.26
C PHE A 543 -1.74 5.62 -5.85
N VAL A 544 -0.64 4.98 -5.43
CA VAL A 544 -0.73 3.77 -4.61
C VAL A 544 -0.93 4.22 -3.17
N TRP A 545 -2.01 3.76 -2.55
CA TRP A 545 -2.26 3.89 -1.12
C TRP A 545 -1.96 2.53 -0.52
N ALA A 546 -1.22 2.32 0.56
CA ALA A 546 -0.37 3.27 1.26
C ALA A 546 1.03 2.68 1.43
N LEU A 547 2.02 3.57 1.61
CA LEU A 547 3.43 3.21 1.78
C LEU A 547 3.69 2.10 2.83
N PRO A 548 3.06 2.07 4.01
CA PRO A 548 3.33 1.02 5.00
C PRO A 548 3.04 -0.39 4.47
N GLN A 549 1.93 -0.57 3.75
CA GLN A 549 1.56 -1.86 3.16
C GLN A 549 2.46 -2.20 1.97
N VAL A 550 2.87 -1.19 1.18
CA VAL A 550 3.87 -1.37 0.12
C VAL A 550 5.18 -1.88 0.70
N CYS A 551 5.68 -1.27 1.77
CA CYS A 551 6.89 -1.71 2.48
C CYS A 551 6.71 -3.11 3.07
N ARG A 552 5.61 -3.35 3.80
CA ARG A 552 5.33 -4.62 4.48
C ARG A 552 5.29 -5.80 3.52
N ASP A 553 4.60 -5.65 2.39
CA ASP A 553 4.35 -6.75 1.44
C ASP A 553 5.38 -6.81 0.31
N GLY A 554 6.33 -5.87 0.28
CA GLY A 554 7.35 -5.80 -0.77
C GLY A 554 6.81 -5.39 -2.14
N PHE A 555 5.70 -4.65 -2.19
CA PHE A 555 5.07 -4.29 -3.45
C PHE A 555 5.98 -3.39 -4.29
N THR A 556 6.34 -3.87 -5.48
CA THR A 556 7.29 -3.24 -6.37
C THR A 556 6.71 -3.13 -7.77
N CYS A 557 6.59 -1.92 -8.31
CA CYS A 557 6.14 -1.69 -9.68
C CYS A 557 7.33 -1.50 -10.63
N PHE A 558 7.16 -1.98 -11.88
CA PHE A 558 8.09 -1.70 -12.95
C PHE A 558 7.33 -1.26 -14.21
N SER A 559 7.90 -0.27 -14.88
CA SER A 559 7.56 0.08 -16.25
C SER A 559 8.86 0.09 -17.04
N ILE A 560 8.91 -0.69 -18.12
CA ILE A 560 10.02 -0.64 -19.06
C ILE A 560 9.60 0.33 -20.15
N ASP A 561 10.17 1.54 -20.15
CA ASP A 561 9.95 2.52 -21.20
C ASP A 561 10.18 1.89 -22.58
N GLY A 562 9.15 1.94 -23.43
CA GLY A 562 9.15 1.36 -24.77
C GLY A 562 8.37 0.05 -24.94
N GLU A 563 7.72 -0.48 -23.90
CA GLU A 563 6.78 -1.60 -24.06
C GLU A 563 5.55 -1.24 -24.90
N ASP A 564 5.02 0.00 -24.78
CA ASP A 564 3.88 0.44 -25.61
C ASP A 564 4.24 0.56 -27.11
N ASP A 565 5.53 0.77 -27.44
CA ASP A 565 6.03 0.81 -28.83
C ASP A 565 6.54 -0.56 -29.32
N MET A 566 6.79 -1.51 -28.42
CA MET A 566 7.20 -2.86 -28.77
C MET A 566 5.99 -3.79 -28.74
N GLN A 567 5.45 -4.09 -29.93
CA GLN A 567 4.54 -5.22 -30.10
C GLN A 567 5.23 -6.53 -29.65
N ALA A 568 4.99 -6.94 -28.40
CA ALA A 568 5.62 -8.09 -27.76
C ALA A 568 5.10 -9.43 -28.29
N PHE A 569 3.94 -9.43 -28.96
CA PHE A 569 3.33 -10.61 -29.54
C PHE A 569 2.73 -10.30 -30.92
N ASP A 570 3.14 -11.06 -31.94
CA ASP A 570 2.49 -11.06 -33.25
C ASP A 570 1.42 -12.17 -33.21
N ASP A 571 0.13 -11.82 -33.29
CA ASP A 571 -0.98 -12.81 -33.25
C ASP A 571 -1.11 -13.60 -34.57
N ILE A 572 -0.05 -14.30 -34.91
CA ILE A 572 0.12 -15.10 -36.12
C ILE A 572 0.60 -16.49 -35.73
N ILE A 573 0.18 -17.48 -36.50
CA ILE A 573 0.61 -18.87 -36.30
C ILE A 573 2.01 -19.10 -36.90
N PHE A 574 2.79 -19.95 -36.24
CA PHE A 574 4.05 -20.44 -36.79
C PHE A 574 3.79 -21.05 -38.18
N PRO A 575 4.57 -20.65 -39.21
CA PRO A 575 4.13 -20.78 -40.60
C PRO A 575 4.42 -22.15 -41.20
N ILE A 576 5.20 -22.98 -40.51
CA ILE A 576 5.60 -24.31 -40.98
C ILE A 576 4.76 -25.32 -40.23
N ALA A 577 4.07 -26.19 -40.97
CA ALA A 577 3.34 -27.31 -40.41
C ALA A 577 4.34 -28.33 -39.84
N ILE A 578 4.65 -28.21 -38.55
CA ILE A 578 5.55 -29.14 -37.90
C ILE A 578 4.82 -30.47 -37.78
N GLY A 579 5.29 -31.47 -38.55
CA GLY A 579 4.78 -32.83 -38.46
C GLY A 579 5.06 -33.46 -37.08
N ARG A 580 4.66 -34.73 -36.90
CA ARG A 580 4.81 -35.56 -35.67
C ARG A 580 6.24 -35.71 -35.09
N GLU A 581 7.22 -34.95 -35.56
CA GLU A 581 8.64 -35.01 -35.19
C GLU A 581 9.13 -33.79 -34.38
N ALA A 582 8.23 -32.88 -33.97
CA ALA A 582 8.57 -31.84 -32.98
C ALA A 582 8.93 -32.49 -31.64
N SER A 583 10.00 -32.07 -30.97
CA SER A 583 10.23 -32.47 -29.57
C SER A 583 9.58 -31.46 -28.62
N LEU A 584 8.80 -31.96 -27.67
CA LEU A 584 8.21 -31.19 -26.58
C LEU A 584 8.89 -31.59 -25.26
N SER A 585 9.26 -30.61 -24.44
CA SER A 585 9.80 -30.81 -23.09
C SER A 585 9.07 -29.91 -22.09
N PRO A 586 8.12 -30.46 -21.31
CA PRO A 586 7.53 -29.76 -20.18
C PRO A 586 8.50 -29.73 -19.00
N ALA A 587 8.68 -28.58 -18.36
CA ALA A 587 9.52 -28.43 -17.18
C ALA A 587 8.76 -27.76 -16.01
N PHE A 588 8.92 -28.31 -14.81
CA PHE A 588 8.52 -27.69 -13.54
C PHE A 588 9.75 -27.20 -12.78
N SER A 589 9.61 -26.13 -12.00
CA SER A 589 10.62 -25.74 -11.00
C SER A 589 10.23 -26.35 -9.66
N THR A 590 10.97 -27.35 -9.20
CA THR A 590 10.74 -28.00 -7.90
C THR A 590 12.03 -28.01 -7.10
N GLN A 591 12.03 -27.35 -5.95
CA GLN A 591 13.12 -27.43 -4.99
C GLN A 591 13.05 -28.75 -4.25
N ILE A 592 14.17 -29.44 -4.24
CA ILE A 592 14.36 -30.72 -3.57
C ILE A 592 15.41 -30.51 -2.49
N VAL A 593 15.00 -30.63 -1.22
CA VAL A 593 15.93 -30.63 -0.09
C VAL A 593 16.03 -32.04 0.45
N GLU A 594 17.20 -32.64 0.32
CA GLU A 594 17.50 -33.97 0.83
C GLU A 594 18.24 -33.83 2.18
N SER A 595 17.64 -34.37 3.24
CA SER A 595 18.24 -34.36 4.57
C SER A 595 19.41 -35.36 4.66
N PRO A 596 20.36 -35.18 5.61
CA PRO A 596 21.44 -36.14 5.86
C PRO A 596 20.97 -37.55 6.24
N SER A 597 19.68 -37.70 6.61
CA SER A 597 19.04 -38.99 6.91
C SER A 597 18.50 -39.71 5.68
N GLY A 598 18.61 -39.12 4.48
CA GLY A 598 18.07 -39.64 3.23
C GLY A 598 16.59 -39.35 2.98
N HIS A 599 15.95 -38.52 3.82
CA HIS A 599 14.57 -38.06 3.57
C HIS A 599 14.55 -36.81 2.70
N GLU A 600 13.63 -36.80 1.72
CA GLU A 600 13.46 -35.73 0.74
C GLU A 600 12.21 -34.90 1.04
N ARG A 601 12.34 -33.57 1.04
CA ARG A 601 11.20 -32.63 1.05
C ARG A 601 11.18 -31.86 -0.27
N ARG A 602 10.02 -31.82 -0.92
CA ARG A 602 9.80 -31.17 -2.22
C ARG A 602 8.90 -29.95 -2.08
N SER A 603 9.26 -28.85 -2.72
CA SER A 603 8.43 -27.63 -2.87
C SER A 603 8.38 -27.24 -4.34
N SER A 604 7.19 -27.17 -4.95
CA SER A 604 7.06 -26.73 -6.34
C SER A 604 6.96 -25.22 -6.39
N ASP A 605 7.93 -24.56 -7.02
CA ASP A 605 7.96 -23.10 -7.18
C ASP A 605 7.03 -22.63 -8.31
N TRP A 606 6.73 -23.52 -9.27
CA TRP A 606 5.78 -23.25 -10.36
C TRP A 606 4.53 -24.13 -10.19
N ALA A 607 3.36 -23.50 -10.31
CA ALA A 607 2.07 -24.21 -10.36
C ALA A 607 1.82 -24.89 -11.72
N ASP A 608 2.40 -24.35 -12.80
CA ASP A 608 2.27 -24.86 -14.17
C ASP A 608 3.63 -25.22 -14.77
N ALA A 609 3.66 -26.27 -15.60
CA ALA A 609 4.81 -26.59 -16.43
C ALA A 609 5.04 -25.47 -17.46
N ARG A 610 6.30 -25.07 -17.67
CA ARG A 610 6.69 -24.25 -18.83
C ARG A 610 7.09 -25.17 -19.97
N LEU A 611 6.51 -24.99 -21.14
CA LEU A 611 6.80 -25.82 -22.31
C LEU A 611 8.00 -25.25 -23.09
N SER A 612 8.91 -26.15 -23.49
CA SER A 612 9.93 -25.87 -24.51
C SER A 612 9.71 -26.80 -25.70
N PHE A 613 9.84 -26.25 -26.90
CA PHE A 613 9.66 -26.99 -28.16
C PHE A 613 10.92 -26.89 -29.01
N ASP A 614 11.20 -27.91 -29.82
CA ASP A 614 12.16 -27.79 -30.93
C ASP A 614 11.43 -28.02 -32.25
N ALA A 615 11.39 -26.95 -33.06
CA ALA A 615 10.75 -26.92 -34.36
C ALA A 615 11.69 -27.37 -35.50
N GLY A 616 13.00 -27.52 -35.25
CA GLY A 616 14.02 -27.84 -36.25
C GLY A 616 13.72 -29.07 -37.11
N PRO A 617 13.33 -30.22 -36.52
CA PRO A 617 13.00 -31.43 -37.27
C PRO A 617 11.84 -31.27 -38.29
N GLY A 618 11.00 -30.25 -38.12
CA GLY A 618 9.90 -29.93 -39.03
C GLY A 618 10.30 -29.20 -40.31
N VAL A 619 11.53 -28.68 -40.41
CA VAL A 619 11.98 -27.81 -41.51
C VAL A 619 12.71 -28.63 -42.55
N ARG A 620 12.06 -28.92 -43.68
CA ARG A 620 12.50 -29.99 -44.61
C ARG A 620 12.81 -29.53 -46.02
N SER A 621 12.38 -28.33 -46.40
CA SER A 621 12.58 -27.81 -47.75
C SER A 621 13.28 -26.45 -47.76
N GLU A 622 13.88 -26.08 -48.89
CA GLU A 622 14.45 -24.74 -49.09
C GLU A 622 13.38 -23.64 -48.94
N ALA A 623 12.13 -23.94 -49.30
CA ALA A 623 10.99 -23.04 -49.11
C ALA A 623 10.64 -22.85 -47.61
N ASP A 624 10.70 -23.91 -46.81
CA ASP A 624 10.49 -23.82 -45.36
C ASP A 624 11.59 -22.99 -44.70
N ILE A 625 12.84 -23.14 -45.13
CA ILE A 625 13.97 -22.36 -44.62
C ILE A 625 13.84 -20.88 -44.96
N ALA A 626 13.49 -20.55 -46.20
CA ALA A 626 13.22 -19.17 -46.58
C ALA A 626 12.08 -18.57 -45.74
N THR A 627 11.02 -19.36 -45.50
CA THR A 627 9.88 -18.98 -44.66
C THR A 627 10.30 -18.77 -43.20
N LEU A 628 11.11 -19.67 -42.64
CA LEU A 628 11.63 -19.57 -41.27
C LEU A 628 12.53 -18.35 -41.09
N ILE A 629 13.46 -18.09 -42.02
CA ILE A 629 14.35 -16.92 -41.96
C ILE A 629 13.51 -15.63 -41.99
N ALA A 630 12.54 -15.56 -42.90
CA ALA A 630 11.63 -14.41 -42.98
C ALA A 630 10.83 -14.25 -41.68
N PHE A 631 10.33 -15.35 -41.12
CA PHE A 631 9.56 -15.35 -39.90
C PHE A 631 10.40 -14.94 -38.67
N PHE A 632 11.61 -15.48 -38.54
CA PHE A 632 12.57 -15.15 -37.47
C PHE A 632 12.97 -13.66 -37.51
N ARG A 633 13.28 -13.14 -38.70
CA ARG A 633 13.64 -11.72 -38.88
C ARG A 633 12.48 -10.78 -38.55
N ALA A 634 11.27 -11.13 -38.96
CA ALA A 634 10.08 -10.33 -38.67
C ALA A 634 9.76 -10.29 -37.17
N ARG A 635 10.11 -11.34 -36.42
CA ARG A 635 10.01 -11.43 -34.94
C ARG A 635 11.18 -10.80 -34.18
N ARG A 636 12.26 -10.42 -34.88
CA ARG A 636 13.50 -9.90 -34.29
C ARG A 636 14.11 -10.86 -33.26
N GLY A 637 14.20 -12.14 -33.59
CA GLY A 637 14.74 -13.15 -32.67
C GLY A 637 13.78 -13.46 -31.52
N ALA A 638 14.26 -13.41 -30.29
CA ALA A 638 13.48 -13.69 -29.08
C ALA A 638 12.53 -12.55 -28.69
N ALA A 639 12.60 -11.39 -29.33
CA ALA A 639 11.90 -10.17 -28.90
C ALA A 639 10.37 -10.21 -29.06
N ARG A 640 9.82 -11.00 -30.00
CA ARG A 640 8.37 -11.08 -30.24
C ARG A 640 7.85 -12.50 -30.20
N GLY A 641 6.80 -12.72 -29.40
CA GLY A 641 6.05 -13.96 -29.34
C GLY A 641 5.11 -14.16 -30.54
N PHE A 642 4.63 -15.38 -30.69
CA PHE A 642 3.68 -15.81 -31.72
C PHE A 642 2.96 -17.10 -31.30
N ARG A 643 1.92 -17.50 -32.04
CA ARG A 643 1.16 -18.73 -31.76
C ARG A 643 1.88 -19.96 -32.28
N PHE A 644 1.91 -21.01 -31.46
CA PHE A 644 2.39 -22.32 -31.86
C PHE A 644 1.37 -23.41 -31.51
N THR A 645 0.89 -24.15 -32.52
CA THR A 645 -0.02 -25.27 -32.28
C THR A 645 0.78 -26.46 -31.75
N ASP A 646 0.58 -26.81 -30.48
CA ASP A 646 1.18 -28.00 -29.89
C ASP A 646 0.59 -29.27 -30.55
N PRO A 647 1.40 -30.11 -31.23
CA PRO A 647 0.88 -31.31 -31.90
C PRO A 647 0.35 -32.39 -30.93
N TYR A 648 0.67 -32.28 -29.63
CA TYR A 648 0.27 -33.24 -28.60
C TYR A 648 -0.92 -32.76 -27.76
N ASP A 649 -1.16 -31.45 -27.67
CA ASP A 649 -2.23 -30.86 -26.85
C ASP A 649 -2.72 -29.50 -27.39
N ASP A 650 -3.64 -29.55 -28.36
CA ASP A 650 -4.20 -28.37 -29.05
C ASP A 650 -5.71 -28.16 -28.82
N ARG A 651 -6.32 -28.88 -27.87
CA ARG A 651 -7.79 -28.89 -27.72
C ARG A 651 -8.27 -29.24 -26.31
N SER A 652 -9.50 -28.83 -26.01
CA SER A 652 -10.22 -29.09 -24.76
C SER A 652 -10.54 -30.58 -24.53
N GLY A 653 -10.76 -31.35 -25.59
CA GLY A 653 -11.17 -32.76 -25.52
C GLY A 653 -10.04 -33.76 -25.84
N ALA A 654 -10.41 -35.01 -26.13
CA ALA A 654 -9.46 -36.06 -26.48
C ALA A 654 -8.74 -35.79 -27.82
N PRO A 655 -7.45 -36.18 -27.97
CA PRO A 655 -6.72 -36.00 -29.23
C PRO A 655 -7.46 -36.59 -30.44
N GLY A 656 -7.55 -35.81 -31.52
CA GLY A 656 -8.22 -36.23 -32.76
C GLY A 656 -9.75 -36.08 -32.76
N VAL A 657 -10.37 -35.71 -31.64
CA VAL A 657 -11.83 -35.46 -31.55
C VAL A 657 -12.11 -33.95 -31.72
N ALA A 658 -13.24 -33.61 -32.34
CA ALA A 658 -13.69 -32.23 -32.46
C ALA A 658 -14.21 -31.70 -31.10
N PRO A 659 -13.99 -30.42 -30.75
CA PRO A 659 -14.43 -29.89 -29.47
C PRO A 659 -15.94 -30.03 -29.22
N SER A 660 -16.29 -30.51 -28.03
CA SER A 660 -17.66 -30.57 -27.51
C SER A 660 -17.90 -29.39 -26.57
N PRO A 661 -19.08 -28.75 -26.58
CA PRO A 661 -19.36 -27.62 -25.67
C PRO A 661 -19.29 -27.99 -24.18
N ILE A 662 -19.25 -29.28 -23.86
CA ILE A 662 -19.15 -29.83 -22.51
C ILE A 662 -17.77 -30.40 -22.16
N ASP A 663 -16.72 -30.09 -22.92
CA ASP A 663 -15.38 -30.68 -22.74
C ASP A 663 -14.71 -30.26 -21.43
N GLN A 664 -14.66 -28.96 -21.14
CA GLN A 664 -13.98 -28.38 -19.98
C GLN A 664 -14.93 -27.51 -19.17
N ARG A 665 -14.85 -27.58 -17.85
CA ARG A 665 -15.66 -26.73 -16.96
C ARG A 665 -15.05 -25.33 -16.90
N LEU A 666 -15.90 -24.31 -17.02
CA LEU A 666 -15.52 -22.90 -16.84
C LEU A 666 -15.78 -22.42 -15.42
N GLY A 667 -16.89 -22.83 -14.82
CA GLY A 667 -17.30 -22.37 -13.49
C GLY A 667 -18.73 -22.74 -13.14
N ILE A 668 -19.23 -22.14 -12.07
CA ILE A 668 -20.65 -22.14 -11.69
C ILE A 668 -21.09 -20.67 -11.64
N GLY A 669 -22.25 -20.36 -12.21
CA GLY A 669 -22.88 -19.05 -12.10
C GLY A 669 -23.24 -18.72 -10.65
N ASP A 670 -23.09 -17.45 -10.27
CA ASP A 670 -23.43 -16.91 -8.96
C ASP A 670 -24.46 -15.77 -9.05
N GLY A 671 -24.97 -15.48 -10.27
CA GLY A 671 -25.87 -14.37 -10.56
C GLY A 671 -25.19 -12.99 -10.60
N VAL A 672 -23.86 -12.91 -10.47
CA VAL A 672 -23.11 -11.64 -10.43
C VAL A 672 -21.94 -11.63 -11.42
N ARG A 673 -21.16 -12.70 -11.49
CA ARG A 673 -19.99 -12.84 -12.36
C ARG A 673 -20.42 -13.14 -13.80
N ALA A 674 -20.07 -12.24 -14.72
CA ALA A 674 -20.37 -12.38 -16.15
C ALA A 674 -19.17 -12.86 -16.99
N THR A 675 -17.98 -13.04 -16.42
CA THR A 675 -16.76 -13.39 -17.17
C THR A 675 -16.06 -14.63 -16.61
N PHE A 676 -15.74 -15.58 -17.48
CA PHE A 676 -15.12 -16.86 -17.14
C PHE A 676 -13.92 -17.17 -18.05
N GLN A 677 -12.84 -17.69 -17.47
CA GLN A 677 -11.60 -18.01 -18.20
C GLN A 677 -11.68 -19.42 -18.80
N LEU A 678 -11.23 -19.60 -20.05
CA LEU A 678 -11.02 -20.92 -20.64
C LEU A 678 -9.87 -21.65 -19.90
N MET A 679 -10.15 -22.86 -19.40
CA MET A 679 -9.25 -23.67 -18.60
C MET A 679 -9.12 -25.09 -19.14
N ARG A 680 -7.88 -25.58 -19.29
CA ARG A 680 -7.60 -26.99 -19.62
C ARG A 680 -7.15 -27.72 -18.36
N TYR A 681 -7.90 -28.73 -17.92
CA TYR A 681 -7.54 -29.51 -16.74
C TYR A 681 -6.84 -30.84 -17.09
N TYR A 682 -5.69 -31.10 -16.49
CA TYR A 682 -4.93 -32.34 -16.61
C TYR A 682 -5.07 -33.16 -15.33
N GLY A 683 -5.63 -34.37 -15.45
CA GLY A 683 -5.98 -35.22 -14.31
C GLY A 683 -7.49 -35.23 -14.04
N VAL A 684 -7.88 -35.79 -12.89
CA VAL A 684 -9.28 -35.95 -12.47
C VAL A 684 -9.45 -35.49 -11.03
N GLY A 685 -10.62 -34.96 -10.70
CA GLY A 685 -10.94 -34.48 -9.34
C GLY A 685 -10.42 -33.08 -9.04
N GLU A 686 -10.47 -32.69 -7.77
CA GLU A 686 -10.10 -31.34 -7.30
C GLU A 686 -8.60 -31.05 -7.42
N GLU A 687 -7.77 -32.10 -7.46
CA GLU A 687 -6.31 -32.02 -7.60
C GLU A 687 -5.85 -31.96 -9.08
N ALA A 688 -6.78 -31.83 -10.03
CA ALA A 688 -6.41 -31.72 -11.44
C ALA A 688 -5.67 -30.40 -11.71
N GLN A 689 -4.53 -30.48 -12.39
CA GLN A 689 -3.76 -29.30 -12.75
C GLN A 689 -4.52 -28.49 -13.81
N GLY A 690 -4.89 -27.25 -13.51
CA GLY A 690 -5.59 -26.37 -14.43
C GLY A 690 -4.65 -25.41 -15.14
N ARG A 691 -4.67 -25.40 -16.48
CA ARG A 691 -3.93 -24.45 -17.31
C ARG A 691 -4.87 -23.39 -17.89
N ILE A 692 -4.49 -22.13 -17.73
CA ILE A 692 -5.17 -20.99 -18.37
C ILE A 692 -4.89 -21.03 -19.88
N ILE A 693 -5.93 -20.87 -20.68
CA ILE A 693 -5.84 -20.88 -22.13
C ILE A 693 -6.05 -19.45 -22.64
N THR A 694 -4.99 -18.78 -23.10
CA THR A 694 -5.05 -17.39 -23.59
C THR A 694 -5.24 -17.26 -25.10
N ARG A 695 -4.80 -18.26 -25.88
CA ARG A 695 -4.84 -18.22 -27.36
C ARG A 695 -5.77 -19.30 -27.95
N PRO A 696 -7.10 -19.22 -27.74
CA PRO A 696 -8.02 -20.12 -28.44
C PRO A 696 -8.01 -19.84 -29.96
N VAL A 697 -8.27 -20.89 -30.74
CA VAL A 697 -8.46 -20.77 -32.19
C VAL A 697 -9.85 -20.19 -32.44
N ALA A 698 -9.90 -19.02 -33.09
CA ALA A 698 -11.14 -18.33 -33.39
C ALA A 698 -12.11 -19.24 -34.16
N GLY A 699 -13.39 -19.24 -33.76
CA GLY A 699 -14.44 -20.08 -34.36
C GLY A 699 -14.46 -21.54 -33.88
N SER A 700 -13.54 -21.97 -33.01
CA SER A 700 -13.58 -23.31 -32.41
C SER A 700 -14.30 -23.37 -31.04
N ILE A 701 -14.54 -22.20 -30.43
CA ILE A 701 -15.12 -22.08 -29.09
C ILE A 701 -16.61 -22.43 -29.16
N ARG A 702 -17.04 -23.34 -28.29
CA ARG A 702 -18.42 -23.78 -28.10
C ARG A 702 -18.70 -23.75 -26.61
N VAL A 703 -19.73 -23.02 -26.17
CA VAL A 703 -20.05 -22.82 -24.75
C VAL A 703 -21.35 -23.55 -24.43
N ALA A 704 -21.47 -24.12 -23.23
CA ALA A 704 -22.71 -24.69 -22.72
C ALA A 704 -23.00 -24.23 -21.28
N ALA A 705 -24.30 -24.04 -21.01
CA ALA A 705 -24.86 -23.86 -19.68
C ALA A 705 -25.73 -25.08 -19.33
N ASP A 706 -25.49 -25.69 -18.17
CA ASP A 706 -26.14 -26.94 -17.71
C ASP A 706 -26.15 -28.06 -18.77
N GLY A 707 -25.06 -28.15 -19.53
CA GLY A 707 -24.88 -29.16 -20.58
C GLY A 707 -25.59 -28.85 -21.90
N VAL A 708 -26.30 -27.72 -22.00
CA VAL A 708 -26.96 -27.25 -23.22
C VAL A 708 -26.08 -26.23 -23.93
N GLU A 709 -25.75 -26.48 -25.20
CA GLU A 709 -24.93 -25.57 -26.00
C GLU A 709 -25.64 -24.22 -26.23
N MET A 710 -24.88 -23.15 -26.00
CA MET A 710 -25.29 -21.77 -26.23
C MET A 710 -24.65 -21.27 -27.53
N THR A 711 -25.49 -20.84 -28.47
CA THR A 711 -25.05 -20.27 -29.77
C THR A 711 -25.06 -18.75 -29.79
N GLU A 712 -25.66 -18.12 -28.78
CA GLU A 712 -25.76 -16.67 -28.55
C GLU A 712 -25.73 -16.37 -27.04
N GLY A 713 -25.71 -15.09 -26.65
CA GLY A 713 -25.68 -14.65 -25.25
C GLY A 713 -24.29 -14.66 -24.60
N TRP A 714 -23.24 -14.87 -25.40
CA TRP A 714 -21.85 -14.80 -24.98
C TRP A 714 -20.95 -14.31 -26.10
N SER A 715 -19.78 -13.78 -25.75
CA SER A 715 -18.72 -13.37 -26.66
C SER A 715 -17.33 -13.76 -26.12
N HIS A 716 -16.35 -13.87 -27.00
CA HIS A 716 -14.95 -14.03 -26.62
C HIS A 716 -14.29 -12.66 -26.52
N ALA A 717 -13.94 -12.24 -25.31
CA ALA A 717 -13.39 -10.92 -25.01
C ALA A 717 -11.86 -10.81 -25.24
N GLY A 718 -11.24 -11.81 -25.87
CA GLY A 718 -9.78 -11.94 -25.97
C GLY A 718 -9.18 -12.77 -24.83
N LEU A 719 -7.92 -13.19 -24.97
CA LEU A 719 -7.15 -13.94 -23.96
C LEU A 719 -7.88 -15.12 -23.30
N GLY A 720 -8.72 -15.82 -24.07
CA GLY A 720 -9.58 -16.91 -23.56
C GLY A 720 -10.65 -16.52 -22.54
N VAL A 721 -11.05 -15.25 -22.42
CA VAL A 721 -12.15 -14.82 -21.55
C VAL A 721 -13.49 -14.94 -22.29
N ILE A 722 -14.42 -15.72 -21.75
CA ILE A 722 -15.81 -15.80 -22.19
C ILE A 722 -16.63 -14.81 -21.37
N ALA A 723 -17.21 -13.82 -22.05
CA ALA A 723 -18.08 -12.81 -21.46
C ALA A 723 -19.53 -13.10 -21.83
N PHE A 724 -20.39 -13.21 -20.83
CA PHE A 724 -21.84 -13.38 -21.00
C PHE A 724 -22.53 -12.01 -20.98
N ASP A 725 -23.56 -11.86 -21.81
CA ASP A 725 -24.33 -10.60 -21.89
C ASP A 725 -25.10 -10.33 -20.57
N GLU A 726 -25.56 -11.41 -19.92
CA GLU A 726 -26.14 -11.41 -18.58
C GLU A 726 -25.39 -12.41 -17.69
N ALA A 727 -25.19 -12.07 -16.41
CA ALA A 727 -24.50 -12.95 -15.48
C ALA A 727 -25.27 -14.28 -15.33
N PRO A 728 -24.64 -15.44 -15.52
CA PRO A 728 -25.32 -16.73 -15.36
C PRO A 728 -25.88 -16.92 -13.95
N ASP A 729 -27.12 -17.43 -13.88
CA ASP A 729 -27.85 -17.63 -12.63
C ASP A 729 -27.08 -18.50 -11.62
N ALA A 730 -27.37 -18.28 -10.34
CA ALA A 730 -26.77 -19.03 -9.24
C ALA A 730 -26.99 -20.54 -9.40
N GLY A 731 -25.90 -21.31 -9.48
CA GLY A 731 -25.92 -22.77 -9.59
C GLY A 731 -25.80 -23.33 -11.01
N VAL A 732 -25.87 -22.49 -12.06
CA VAL A 732 -25.72 -22.93 -13.46
C VAL A 732 -24.29 -23.37 -13.73
N VAL A 733 -24.10 -24.59 -14.23
CA VAL A 733 -22.77 -25.13 -14.56
C VAL A 733 -22.36 -24.69 -15.97
N LEU A 734 -21.23 -23.98 -16.06
CA LEU A 734 -20.71 -23.49 -17.32
C LEU A 734 -19.57 -24.39 -17.81
N SER A 735 -19.59 -24.68 -19.11
CA SER A 735 -18.57 -25.49 -19.78
C SER A 735 -18.27 -24.95 -21.17
N ALA A 736 -17.10 -25.30 -21.71
CA ALA A 736 -16.76 -25.00 -23.09
C ALA A 736 -15.85 -26.07 -23.70
N GLY A 737 -15.93 -26.17 -25.03
CA GLY A 737 -14.94 -26.84 -25.87
C GLY A 737 -14.30 -25.86 -26.85
N TYR A 738 -13.02 -26.05 -27.14
CA TYR A 738 -12.23 -25.17 -27.97
C TYR A 738 -10.94 -25.85 -28.46
N ARG A 739 -10.35 -25.33 -29.54
CA ARG A 739 -8.95 -25.55 -29.89
C ARG A 739 -8.11 -24.37 -29.40
N PHE A 740 -6.83 -24.58 -29.14
CA PHE A 740 -5.94 -23.54 -28.68
C PHE A 740 -4.52 -23.70 -29.20
N ASP A 741 -3.81 -22.59 -29.21
CA ASP A 741 -2.38 -22.52 -29.50
C ASP A 741 -1.62 -22.12 -28.23
N VAL A 742 -0.33 -22.44 -28.19
CA VAL A 742 0.58 -22.04 -27.11
C VAL A 742 1.29 -20.75 -27.52
N PRO A 743 1.26 -19.69 -26.68
CA PRO A 743 2.07 -18.50 -26.93
C PRO A 743 3.55 -18.83 -26.68
N VAL A 744 4.38 -18.69 -27.71
CA VAL A 744 5.83 -18.99 -27.64
C VAL A 744 6.65 -17.85 -28.26
N ARG A 745 7.94 -17.81 -27.94
CA ARG A 745 8.95 -17.05 -28.70
C ARG A 745 10.10 -17.96 -29.10
N PHE A 746 10.96 -17.49 -30.01
CA PHE A 746 12.28 -18.09 -30.18
C PHE A 746 13.05 -18.02 -28.85
N ALA A 747 13.75 -19.12 -28.50
CA ALA A 747 14.54 -19.17 -27.27
C ALA A 747 15.81 -18.31 -27.37
N GLU A 748 16.32 -18.11 -28.59
CA GLU A 748 17.60 -17.46 -28.88
C GLU A 748 17.46 -16.32 -29.92
N ASP A 749 18.36 -15.35 -29.86
CA ASP A 749 18.48 -14.25 -30.84
C ASP A 749 19.33 -14.62 -32.07
N ARG A 750 19.69 -15.89 -32.21
CA ARG A 750 20.43 -16.43 -33.36
C ARG A 750 19.72 -17.65 -33.91
N LEU A 751 19.76 -17.82 -35.24
CA LEU A 751 19.24 -18.99 -35.93
C LEU A 751 20.34 -19.61 -36.81
N ASP A 752 20.72 -20.84 -36.50
CA ASP A 752 21.76 -21.58 -37.23
C ASP A 752 21.13 -22.43 -38.34
N ILE A 753 21.55 -22.22 -39.59
CA ILE A 753 20.98 -22.86 -40.79
C ILE A 753 22.10 -23.43 -41.65
N ASN A 754 21.99 -24.72 -42.00
CA ASN A 754 22.96 -25.42 -42.82
C ASN A 754 22.35 -25.84 -44.16
N ARG A 755 23.18 -25.93 -45.21
CA ARG A 755 22.80 -26.55 -46.49
C ARG A 755 23.38 -27.95 -46.56
N ALA A 756 22.53 -28.96 -46.41
CA ALA A 756 22.93 -30.37 -46.43
C ALA A 756 23.13 -30.92 -47.85
N THR A 757 22.36 -30.46 -48.85
CA THR A 757 22.54 -30.78 -50.30
C THR A 757 22.12 -29.62 -51.21
N PHE A 758 22.30 -29.76 -52.54
CA PHE A 758 21.94 -28.74 -53.56
C PHE A 758 20.44 -28.36 -53.61
N ALA A 759 19.56 -29.12 -52.94
CA ALA A 759 18.10 -28.89 -52.92
C ALA A 759 17.46 -29.04 -51.53
N ALA A 760 18.25 -29.30 -50.47
CA ALA A 760 17.75 -29.40 -49.10
C ALA A 760 18.67 -28.62 -48.16
N GLY A 761 18.11 -27.59 -47.53
CA GLY A 761 18.71 -27.06 -46.30
C GLY A 761 18.09 -27.73 -45.09
N GLU A 762 18.79 -27.66 -43.96
CA GLU A 762 18.33 -28.14 -42.67
C GLU A 762 18.53 -27.05 -41.61
N ALA A 763 17.58 -26.93 -40.69
CA ALA A 763 17.73 -26.17 -39.46
C ALA A 763 17.84 -27.20 -38.32
N PRO A 764 19.05 -27.50 -37.80
CA PRO A 764 19.27 -28.61 -36.87
C PRO A 764 18.44 -28.50 -35.59
N SER A 765 18.22 -27.26 -35.13
CA SER A 765 17.39 -26.94 -33.98
C SER A 765 16.77 -25.56 -34.17
N VAL A 766 15.52 -25.42 -33.78
CA VAL A 766 14.77 -24.16 -33.72
C VAL A 766 14.05 -24.16 -32.37
N PRO A 767 14.76 -23.79 -31.29
CA PRO A 767 14.21 -23.85 -29.94
C PRO A 767 13.17 -22.74 -29.73
N LEU A 768 11.99 -23.12 -29.27
CA LEU A 768 10.90 -22.24 -28.87
C LEU A 768 10.62 -22.42 -27.39
N VAL A 769 10.30 -21.32 -26.71
CA VAL A 769 9.94 -21.36 -25.29
C VAL A 769 8.61 -20.67 -25.08
N GLU A 770 7.75 -21.29 -24.27
CA GLU A 770 6.47 -20.72 -23.86
C GLU A 770 6.66 -19.39 -23.10
N ILE A 771 5.77 -18.45 -23.44
CA ILE A 771 5.60 -17.15 -22.79
C ILE A 771 4.43 -17.27 -21.81
N ARG A 772 4.57 -16.67 -20.63
CA ARG A 772 3.46 -16.54 -19.69
C ARG A 772 2.73 -15.24 -20.01
N GLU A 773 1.42 -15.34 -20.22
CA GLU A 773 0.51 -14.22 -20.53
C GLU A 773 -0.58 -14.12 -19.47
#